data_AF-A0AAV1H892-F1
#
_entry.id   AF-A0AAV1H892-F1
#
_cell.length_a   1.000
_cell.length_b   1.000
_cell.length_c   1.000
_cell.angle_alpha   90.00
_cell.angle_beta   90.00
_cell.angle_gamma   90.00
#
_symmetry.space_group_name_H-M   'P 1'
#
loop_
_entity.id
_entity.type
_entity.pdbx_description
1 polymer ?
#
loop_
_entity_poly.entity_id
_entity_poly.type
_entity_poly.pdbx_seq_one_letter_code
_entity_poly.pdbx_strand_id
1 'polypeptide(L)'
;MIHNNKLWQRSPGLDSKVSPTSKMHLSSLVLCLCFGVLVKWAAGSDWCYTGCEHTPSHWQEMPGTSCGGKRQSPIDIDTHRVKTDPALLDFTLANFSSQHAIKSIKITGHTVKCILEENEVKVSGGNLSGSYSTIQFHLHWGDTEHHLGSEHSIDGHKYPMEMHIVSLKEGVEKPTEDSQGIAVLGFFINATEDGNMTGSWGSLTSYLTEDTEIGTEVDFNHNVSLADLIGSVNLTKFYRYMGSLTTPNCSEAVVWTVFQEPINVNKKLIENIPRVTGLANVFRPIQKLNGRQVFASPATPLPPSHSWCYDDHCYYSPSKWHLMHDAYCGGERQSPINIKSLDAKEDIELKDFNFTKFEEKHAIKYITNTGHAVKCVLKEDMLEISGGGLEHSYSTIQFHFHWGSMSHDSEGSEHTVDSHRYPMEMHIVNKRKDLSLAEAVKTPNGLAVLGFFIEASDASKSSSAPHHDEPSPSKPTSDMKAWKKLTSFLPHIKNISSTYNVTEEISIDDLLGDVNRASYFRYNGSLTTPNCNEAVVWTIFKESIKVDKDLMKMFPTNAGYRNVFRPVQPLHGRTILTTTSATSHPGGTGASKMKWLVAVFAVCTFAYTAHCAANTVAWCYHLPTCNDTTWPTIATQFCNGTRQSPIDIVTQNAQGDANLTNFAFTNYDNTDGLVKIENTGMTVKVGLKSGLQVSGGNLPETFDSLQFHLHWGNGVSTPGSEHTVNGKRYPMELHIVNSKSSLNGNTTLAVADSEGLAALGFFIEEMSGNATNMPASWHNLTSYLASIPHQGDSASIAPGFSLNDLIAGVDTSQYYRYLGSLTTPNCNEAVIWTVFKDTIKVSSDIINLFSTTVRIDNATSPFMVNVYRNVQPAQPVTTQVTTTTTAPTTTSSATKTCYSLGLMALGLALRRN
;
A
#
# COMPACT_ATOMS: atom_id res chain seq x y z
N MET A 1 13.82 -5.79 87.54
CA MET A 1 15.03 -5.14 88.10
C MET A 1 15.38 -3.98 87.19
N ILE A 2 15.81 -2.76 87.54
CA ILE A 2 15.90 -1.87 88.74
C ILE A 2 16.07 -0.46 88.12
N HIS A 3 15.47 0.68 88.51
CA HIS A 3 14.51 1.09 89.55
C HIS A 3 13.67 2.29 88.97
N ASN A 4 12.37 2.49 89.29
CA ASN A 4 11.81 3.37 90.35
C ASN A 4 12.22 4.88 90.26
N ASN A 5 11.35 5.89 90.48
CA ASN A 5 10.00 5.91 91.08
C ASN A 5 9.27 7.30 90.97
N LYS A 6 7.93 7.32 90.72
CA LYS A 6 6.87 8.03 91.53
C LYS A 6 6.75 9.60 91.53
N LEU A 7 5.60 10.30 91.76
CA LEU A 7 4.15 10.04 92.07
C LEU A 7 3.25 11.29 91.77
N TRP A 8 1.93 11.06 91.53
CA TRP A 8 0.72 11.85 91.97
C TRP A 8 0.37 13.20 91.30
N GLN A 9 -0.81 13.39 90.67
CA GLN A 9 -2.25 13.37 91.10
C GLN A 9 -2.81 14.74 91.55
N ARG A 10 -3.83 15.28 90.85
CA ARG A 10 -5.21 15.51 91.34
C ARG A 10 -6.14 16.25 90.34
N SER A 11 -7.41 15.84 90.30
CA SER A 11 -8.56 16.56 89.70
C SER A 11 -9.35 17.33 90.78
N PRO A 12 -10.34 18.19 90.42
CA PRO A 12 -11.75 17.79 90.13
C PRO A 12 -12.31 18.53 88.88
N GLY A 13 -13.56 18.44 88.38
CA GLY A 13 -14.86 17.95 88.89
C GLY A 13 -15.74 19.13 89.35
N LEU A 14 -17.00 19.35 88.92
CA LEU A 14 -17.96 18.59 88.06
C LEU A 14 -18.84 19.61 87.24
N ASP A 15 -19.54 19.25 86.16
CA ASP A 15 -21.03 19.11 86.01
C ASP A 15 -21.46 19.81 84.68
N SER A 16 -22.61 19.64 84.01
CA SER A 16 -23.49 18.52 83.62
C SER A 16 -24.73 19.12 82.88
N LYS A 17 -25.07 18.61 81.67
CA LYS A 17 -26.32 18.77 80.82
C LYS A 17 -25.92 18.64 79.32
N VAL A 18 -26.30 17.64 78.48
CA VAL A 18 -27.56 16.91 78.20
C VAL A 18 -28.61 17.82 77.54
N SER A 19 -29.20 17.60 76.34
CA SER A 19 -29.07 16.66 75.19
C SER A 19 -29.90 17.26 74.01
N PRO A 20 -30.34 16.60 72.90
CA PRO A 20 -30.05 15.28 72.29
C PRO A 20 -29.52 15.40 70.83
N THR A 21 -29.11 14.34 70.11
CA THR A 21 -29.99 13.38 69.39
C THR A 21 -29.42 11.96 69.23
N SER A 22 -30.35 11.00 69.40
CA SER A 22 -30.43 9.60 68.94
C SER A 22 -29.28 8.91 68.17
N LYS A 23 -28.95 7.73 68.68
CA LYS A 23 -28.06 6.68 68.17
C LYS A 23 -28.51 6.04 66.84
N MET A 24 -27.50 5.55 66.10
CA MET A 24 -27.37 4.22 65.44
C MET A 24 -28.63 3.48 64.97
N HIS A 25 -28.62 3.06 63.70
CA HIS A 25 -29.09 1.72 63.32
C HIS A 25 -28.12 1.05 62.33
N LEU A 26 -28.22 -0.28 62.26
CA LEU A 26 -27.25 -1.22 61.69
C LEU A 26 -27.83 -1.86 60.42
N SER A 27 -27.16 -1.73 59.27
CA SER A 27 -27.51 -2.36 57.98
C SER A 27 -26.44 -2.01 56.92
N SER A 28 -25.88 -2.92 56.12
CA SER A 28 -26.04 -4.37 56.05
C SER A 28 -24.75 -5.01 55.53
N LEU A 29 -24.31 -6.11 56.17
CA LEU A 29 -23.31 -7.01 55.59
C LEU A 29 -24.06 -7.98 54.67
N VAL A 30 -23.91 -7.87 53.34
CA VAL A 30 -24.46 -8.84 52.39
C VAL A 30 -23.32 -9.56 51.68
N LEU A 31 -23.19 -10.83 52.06
CA LEU A 31 -22.36 -11.84 51.44
C LEU A 31 -22.83 -12.08 49.99
N CYS A 32 -21.98 -11.82 48.99
CA CYS A 32 -22.23 -12.27 47.63
C CYS A 32 -21.28 -13.44 47.30
N LEU A 33 -21.78 -14.65 47.51
CA LEU A 33 -21.16 -15.89 47.04
C LEU A 33 -21.32 -15.97 45.52
N CYS A 34 -20.28 -15.59 44.78
CA CYS A 34 -20.10 -16.06 43.41
C CYS A 34 -19.05 -17.18 43.40
N PHE A 35 -19.33 -18.25 42.65
CA PHE A 35 -18.56 -19.48 42.68
C PHE A 35 -17.08 -19.27 42.36
N GLY A 36 -16.21 -19.82 43.20
CA GLY A 36 -14.81 -20.02 42.85
C GLY A 36 -14.67 -21.13 41.81
N VAL A 37 -14.53 -20.75 40.54
CA VAL A 37 -13.80 -21.58 39.58
C VAL A 37 -12.35 -21.14 39.64
N LEU A 38 -11.52 -21.92 40.33
CA LEU A 38 -10.07 -21.75 40.32
C LEU A 38 -9.53 -22.14 38.94
N VAL A 39 -9.39 -21.16 38.04
CA VAL A 39 -8.42 -21.27 36.95
C VAL A 39 -7.20 -20.45 37.33
N LYS A 40 -6.12 -21.15 37.71
CA LYS A 40 -4.78 -20.56 37.74
C LYS A 40 -4.36 -20.35 36.29
N TRP A 41 -4.52 -19.13 35.76
CA TRP A 41 -3.76 -18.72 34.59
C TRP A 41 -2.36 -18.30 35.06
N ALA A 42 -1.33 -18.92 34.48
CA ALA A 42 0.05 -18.51 34.67
C ALA A 42 0.29 -17.19 33.93
N ALA A 43 1.16 -16.33 34.45
CA ALA A 43 1.35 -14.99 33.91
C ALA A 43 2.14 -15.02 32.59
N GLY A 44 1.47 -14.57 31.53
CA GLY A 44 2.02 -14.08 30.27
C GLY A 44 0.98 -13.11 29.71
N SER A 45 1.38 -11.99 29.10
CA SER A 45 0.41 -11.06 28.53
C SER A 45 -0.19 -11.63 27.25
N ASP A 46 -1.52 -11.70 27.17
CA ASP A 46 -2.28 -12.23 26.02
C ASP A 46 -2.23 -11.32 24.76
N TRP A 47 -1.11 -10.67 24.47
CA TRP A 47 -0.91 -9.87 23.25
C TRP A 47 0.57 -9.64 22.93
N CYS A 48 0.83 -9.19 21.71
CA CYS A 48 2.14 -8.76 21.21
C CYS A 48 1.97 -7.78 20.03
N TYR A 49 3.06 -7.20 19.55
CA TYR A 49 3.10 -6.51 18.25
C TYR A 49 3.30 -7.49 17.08
N THR A 50 4.13 -8.52 17.26
CA THR A 50 4.43 -9.55 16.26
C THR A 50 4.62 -10.92 16.92
N GLY A 51 4.34 -12.01 16.19
CA GLY A 51 4.75 -13.37 16.59
C GLY A 51 3.90 -14.11 17.64
N CYS A 52 2.67 -13.67 17.93
CA CYS A 52 1.74 -14.35 18.85
C CYS A 52 0.30 -14.36 18.32
N GLU A 53 -0.62 -15.00 19.06
CA GLU A 53 -2.05 -15.10 18.75
C GLU A 53 -2.75 -13.73 18.61
N HIS A 54 -2.56 -12.85 19.59
CA HIS A 54 -3.20 -11.52 19.61
C HIS A 54 -2.22 -10.41 19.17
N THR A 55 -1.97 -10.35 17.86
CA THR A 55 -1.32 -9.22 17.16
C THR A 55 -2.25 -8.00 17.02
N PRO A 56 -1.76 -6.81 16.62
CA PRO A 56 -2.56 -5.58 16.54
C PRO A 56 -3.85 -5.64 15.71
N SER A 57 -3.94 -6.55 14.74
CA SER A 57 -5.17 -6.81 13.97
C SER A 57 -6.26 -7.52 14.78
N HIS A 58 -5.87 -8.38 15.72
CA HIS A 58 -6.76 -9.22 16.54
C HIS A 58 -7.00 -8.64 17.94
N TRP A 59 -6.37 -7.52 18.32
CA TRP A 59 -6.63 -6.89 19.63
C TRP A 59 -8.08 -6.46 19.86
N GLN A 60 -8.89 -6.35 18.79
CA GLN A 60 -10.35 -6.11 18.85
C GLN A 60 -11.17 -7.34 19.26
N GLU A 61 -10.58 -8.53 19.21
CA GLU A 61 -11.20 -9.80 19.59
C GLU A 61 -10.89 -10.20 21.05
N MET A 62 -9.92 -9.53 21.67
CA MET A 62 -9.52 -9.77 23.06
C MET A 62 -10.67 -9.47 24.05
N PRO A 63 -10.95 -10.34 25.05
CA PRO A 63 -12.01 -10.11 26.02
C PRO A 63 -11.88 -8.77 26.77
N GLY A 64 -12.94 -7.96 26.77
CA GLY A 64 -12.97 -6.67 27.46
C GLY A 64 -12.18 -5.55 26.79
N THR A 65 -11.73 -5.76 25.55
CA THR A 65 -11.03 -4.74 24.76
C THR A 65 -11.94 -3.60 24.28
N SER A 66 -11.35 -2.44 24.00
CA SER A 66 -11.95 -1.33 23.25
C SER A 66 -11.25 -1.10 21.90
N CYS A 67 -10.30 -1.97 21.52
CA CYS A 67 -9.67 -1.93 20.21
C CYS A 67 -10.73 -2.19 19.10
N GLY A 68 -10.59 -1.54 17.95
CA GLY A 68 -11.62 -1.54 16.89
C GLY A 68 -12.67 -0.43 17.01
N GLY A 69 -12.59 0.43 18.02
CA GLY A 69 -13.43 1.63 18.16
C GLY A 69 -13.28 2.68 17.03
N LYS A 70 -14.04 3.78 17.13
CA LYS A 70 -14.05 4.84 16.10
C LYS A 70 -12.94 5.88 16.27
N ARG A 71 -12.39 6.07 17.47
CA ARG A 71 -11.33 7.04 17.79
C ARG A 71 -10.01 6.35 18.12
N GLN A 72 -9.68 5.28 17.40
CA GLN A 72 -8.45 4.52 17.63
C GLN A 72 -7.18 5.29 17.22
N SER A 73 -6.07 5.00 17.88
CA SER A 73 -4.74 5.58 17.66
C SER A 73 -3.70 4.46 17.47
N PRO A 74 -2.56 4.70 16.79
CA PRO A 74 -2.09 5.99 16.26
C PRO A 74 -2.80 6.37 14.96
N ILE A 75 -2.51 7.55 14.42
CA ILE A 75 -3.03 8.03 13.13
C ILE A 75 -1.91 8.57 12.25
N ASP A 76 -2.17 8.67 10.94
CA ASP A 76 -1.43 9.57 10.07
C ASP A 76 -1.98 11.01 10.19
N ILE A 77 -1.07 11.98 10.25
CA ILE A 77 -1.35 13.41 10.36
C ILE A 77 -1.16 14.05 9.00
N ASP A 78 -2.23 14.07 8.23
CA ASP A 78 -2.34 14.77 6.93
C ASP A 78 -2.38 16.29 7.16
N THR A 79 -1.26 16.98 6.95
CA THR A 79 -1.08 18.40 7.23
C THR A 79 -1.89 19.31 6.31
N HIS A 80 -2.31 18.80 5.15
CA HIS A 80 -3.22 19.51 4.23
C HIS A 80 -4.66 19.53 4.75
N ARG A 81 -5.03 18.65 5.68
CA ARG A 81 -6.37 18.55 6.29
C ARG A 81 -6.44 19.01 7.74
N VAL A 82 -5.30 19.24 8.37
CA VAL A 82 -5.19 19.86 9.69
C VAL A 82 -5.72 21.30 9.65
N LYS A 83 -6.38 21.72 10.74
CA LYS A 83 -6.82 23.12 10.93
C LYS A 83 -6.08 23.74 12.11
N THR A 84 -5.60 24.97 11.96
CA THR A 84 -5.08 25.73 13.09
C THR A 84 -6.20 26.02 14.11
N ASP A 85 -5.99 25.68 15.38
CA ASP A 85 -6.88 26.05 16.48
C ASP A 85 -6.17 27.12 17.34
N PRO A 86 -6.71 28.36 17.42
CA PRO A 86 -6.10 29.44 18.19
C PRO A 86 -6.06 29.20 19.71
N ALA A 87 -6.81 28.23 20.24
CA ALA A 87 -6.79 27.88 21.66
C ALA A 87 -5.62 26.97 22.06
N LEU A 88 -4.92 26.35 21.10
CA LEU A 88 -3.79 25.44 21.33
C LEU A 88 -2.49 26.21 21.63
N LEU A 89 -2.46 26.83 22.80
CA LEU A 89 -1.34 27.63 23.33
C LEU A 89 -0.28 26.75 24.03
N ASP A 90 0.63 27.38 24.78
CA ASP A 90 1.75 26.70 25.43
C ASP A 90 1.33 25.75 26.58
N PHE A 91 2.17 24.76 26.85
CA PHE A 91 2.05 23.85 27.99
C PHE A 91 2.71 24.41 29.25
N THR A 92 2.20 24.01 30.41
CA THR A 92 2.88 24.12 31.70
C THR A 92 3.37 22.72 32.09
N LEU A 93 4.69 22.52 32.06
CA LEU A 93 5.37 21.25 32.34
C LEU A 93 6.06 21.32 33.71
N ALA A 94 5.32 20.99 34.77
CA ALA A 94 5.83 21.04 36.13
C ALA A 94 6.80 19.88 36.40
N ASN A 95 7.97 20.21 36.95
CA ASN A 95 9.03 19.28 37.35
C ASN A 95 9.61 18.37 36.24
N PHE A 96 9.40 18.70 34.96
CA PHE A 96 10.03 17.96 33.84
C PHE A 96 11.57 17.98 33.88
N SER A 97 12.17 18.97 34.54
CA SER A 97 13.62 19.08 34.78
C SER A 97 14.09 18.43 36.09
N SER A 98 13.22 17.71 36.82
CA SER A 98 13.62 16.95 38.02
C SER A 98 14.46 15.74 37.61
N GLN A 99 15.68 15.67 38.12
CA GLN A 99 16.62 14.55 37.90
C GLN A 99 16.30 13.31 38.76
N HIS A 100 15.29 13.39 39.62
CA HIS A 100 14.84 12.29 40.49
C HIS A 100 13.44 11.79 40.14
N ALA A 101 12.80 12.37 39.11
CA ALA A 101 11.44 12.00 38.72
C ALA A 101 11.35 10.64 38.01
N ILE A 102 12.43 10.14 37.39
CA ILE A 102 12.47 8.80 36.79
C ILE A 102 12.86 7.82 37.90
N LYS A 103 11.93 6.95 38.28
CA LYS A 103 12.07 5.99 39.37
C LYS A 103 12.80 4.72 38.94
N SER A 104 12.31 4.12 37.86
CA SER A 104 12.76 2.80 37.41
C SER A 104 12.58 2.62 35.90
N ILE A 105 13.33 1.67 35.34
CA ILE A 105 13.28 1.27 33.94
C ILE A 105 13.08 -0.25 33.82
N LYS A 106 12.32 -0.68 32.81
CA LYS A 106 11.93 -2.07 32.59
C LYS A 106 11.68 -2.39 31.13
N ILE A 107 12.22 -3.51 30.66
CA ILE A 107 11.81 -4.13 29.39
C ILE A 107 10.56 -4.97 29.69
N THR A 108 9.43 -4.61 29.07
CA THR A 108 8.11 -5.19 29.40
C THR A 108 7.74 -6.41 28.55
N GLY A 109 8.60 -6.81 27.61
CA GLY A 109 8.27 -7.74 26.52
C GLY A 109 7.60 -7.06 25.32
N HIS A 110 7.05 -5.86 25.53
CA HIS A 110 6.40 -5.05 24.48
C HIS A 110 7.08 -3.72 24.21
N THR A 111 7.84 -3.18 25.16
CA THR A 111 8.51 -1.88 25.06
C THR A 111 9.54 -1.72 26.19
N VAL A 112 10.49 -0.80 26.01
CA VAL A 112 11.20 -0.16 27.11
C VAL A 112 10.24 0.82 27.78
N LYS A 113 10.00 0.66 29.07
CA LYS A 113 9.12 1.52 29.87
C LYS A 113 9.91 2.09 31.04
N CYS A 114 9.76 3.39 31.26
CA CYS A 114 10.29 4.09 32.44
C CYS A 114 9.13 4.57 33.29
N ILE A 115 9.17 4.26 34.58
CA ILE A 115 8.13 4.64 35.56
C ILE A 115 8.61 5.90 36.29
N LEU A 116 7.69 6.83 36.53
CA LEU A 116 7.99 8.06 37.27
C LEU A 116 7.52 7.98 38.73
N GLU A 117 8.11 8.81 39.58
CA GLU A 117 7.63 8.99 40.95
C GLU A 117 6.23 9.63 40.98
N GLU A 118 5.37 9.09 41.85
CA GLU A 118 3.96 9.43 41.89
C GLU A 118 3.74 10.92 42.26
N ASN A 119 2.92 11.61 41.47
CA ASN A 119 2.52 13.00 41.68
C ASN A 119 3.64 14.06 41.57
N GLU A 120 4.90 13.68 41.27
CA GLU A 120 6.00 14.65 41.12
C GLU A 120 5.88 15.49 39.84
N VAL A 121 5.66 14.85 38.70
CA VAL A 121 5.65 15.49 37.37
C VAL A 121 4.23 15.71 36.89
N LYS A 122 3.93 16.92 36.37
CA LYS A 122 2.59 17.28 35.91
C LYS A 122 2.58 18.05 34.59
N VAL A 123 1.51 17.85 33.82
CA VAL A 123 1.24 18.50 32.54
C VAL A 123 -0.10 19.23 32.63
N SER A 124 -0.11 20.50 32.23
CA SER A 124 -1.33 21.29 32.01
C SER A 124 -1.08 22.34 30.91
N GLY A 125 -2.03 23.23 30.64
CA GLY A 125 -1.95 24.15 29.49
C GLY A 125 -2.24 23.43 28.17
N GLY A 126 -1.84 24.00 27.03
CA GLY A 126 -2.05 23.39 25.72
C GLY A 126 -3.51 23.06 25.38
N ASN A 127 -4.49 23.79 25.94
CA ASN A 127 -5.92 23.48 25.90
C ASN A 127 -6.29 22.07 26.41
N LEU A 128 -5.53 21.51 27.35
CA LEU A 128 -5.94 20.32 28.11
C LEU A 128 -7.04 20.68 29.11
N SER A 129 -7.97 19.76 29.35
CA SER A 129 -9.15 20.00 30.21
C SER A 129 -8.88 20.09 31.73
N GLY A 130 -7.60 20.11 32.14
CA GLY A 130 -7.20 20.13 33.54
C GLY A 130 -5.70 19.93 33.73
N SER A 131 -5.32 19.55 34.96
CA SER A 131 -3.97 19.11 35.32
C SER A 131 -3.88 17.58 35.28
N TYR A 132 -2.76 17.05 34.81
CA TYR A 132 -2.51 15.63 34.63
C TYR A 132 -1.18 15.27 35.29
N SER A 133 -1.14 14.20 36.09
CA SER A 133 0.12 13.69 36.65
C SER A 133 0.75 12.66 35.72
N THR A 134 2.02 12.85 35.38
CA THR A 134 2.78 11.93 34.53
C THR A 134 3.23 10.71 35.32
N ILE A 135 2.91 9.52 34.81
CA ILE A 135 3.15 8.25 35.51
C ILE A 135 4.25 7.39 34.86
N GLN A 136 4.46 7.54 33.55
CA GLN A 136 5.43 6.75 32.80
C GLN A 136 5.74 7.38 31.44
N PHE A 137 6.86 6.98 30.84
CA PHE A 137 7.05 7.08 29.40
C PHE A 137 7.56 5.75 28.82
N HIS A 138 7.33 5.54 27.53
CA HIS A 138 7.76 4.36 26.81
C HIS A 138 8.12 4.70 25.36
N LEU A 139 8.77 3.76 24.68
CA LEU A 139 9.36 3.96 23.35
C LEU A 139 8.74 3.00 22.34
N HIS A 140 8.58 3.48 21.11
CA HIS A 140 8.18 2.71 19.95
C HIS A 140 9.28 2.79 18.90
N TRP A 141 9.55 1.67 18.24
CA TRP A 141 10.66 1.54 17.29
C TRP A 141 10.42 0.46 16.26
N GLY A 142 11.04 0.63 15.08
CA GLY A 142 11.13 -0.40 14.06
C GLY A 142 12.45 -1.17 14.16
N ASP A 143 12.64 -2.19 13.33
CA ASP A 143 13.84 -3.04 13.42
C ASP A 143 15.14 -2.36 12.95
N THR A 144 15.07 -1.35 12.09
CA THR A 144 16.23 -0.65 11.49
C THR A 144 15.88 0.80 11.12
N GLU A 145 16.89 1.60 10.74
CA GLU A 145 16.67 2.95 10.18
C GLU A 145 15.85 2.98 8.87
N HIS A 146 15.75 1.85 8.16
CA HIS A 146 14.99 1.71 6.91
C HIS A 146 13.60 1.13 7.12
N HIS A 147 13.37 0.46 8.25
CA HIS A 147 12.07 -0.05 8.68
C HIS A 147 11.57 0.82 9.86
N LEU A 148 10.93 1.93 9.51
CA LEU A 148 10.55 3.02 10.41
C LEU A 148 9.39 2.63 11.34
N GLY A 149 9.54 2.82 12.66
CA GLY A 149 8.57 2.33 13.65
C GLY A 149 8.18 3.31 14.76
N SER A 150 8.14 4.61 14.45
CA SER A 150 7.17 5.50 15.12
C SER A 150 5.74 4.97 14.92
N GLU A 151 4.84 5.30 15.83
CA GLU A 151 3.44 4.86 15.78
C GLU A 151 2.63 5.76 14.84
N HIS A 152 2.75 7.07 15.03
CA HIS A 152 2.18 8.09 14.17
C HIS A 152 3.01 8.29 12.90
N SER A 153 2.42 8.98 11.93
CA SER A 153 3.12 9.55 10.77
C SER A 153 2.62 10.97 10.51
N ILE A 154 3.39 11.75 9.74
CA ILE A 154 2.99 13.05 9.20
C ILE A 154 3.05 12.95 7.67
N ASP A 155 1.95 13.21 6.96
CA ASP A 155 1.85 13.08 5.50
C ASP A 155 2.39 11.73 4.97
N GLY A 156 2.11 10.64 5.70
CA GLY A 156 2.61 9.29 5.41
C GLY A 156 4.09 9.04 5.77
N HIS A 157 4.84 10.06 6.20
CA HIS A 157 6.22 9.91 6.69
C HIS A 157 6.25 9.42 8.14
N LYS A 158 6.88 8.26 8.36
CA LYS A 158 7.25 7.76 9.69
C LYS A 158 8.68 8.17 10.04
N TYR A 159 8.92 8.37 11.33
CA TYR A 159 10.25 8.46 11.93
C TYR A 159 10.72 7.08 12.43
N PRO A 160 12.04 6.86 12.61
CA PRO A 160 12.58 5.58 13.11
C PRO A 160 11.97 5.15 14.45
N MET A 161 11.74 6.11 15.35
CA MET A 161 11.25 5.89 16.71
C MET A 161 10.24 6.96 17.15
N GLU A 162 9.47 6.67 18.20
CA GLU A 162 8.59 7.62 18.88
C GLU A 162 8.60 7.38 20.40
N MET A 163 8.53 8.45 21.21
CA MET A 163 8.40 8.38 22.67
C MET A 163 7.03 8.89 23.10
N HIS A 164 6.36 8.13 23.96
CA HIS A 164 5.06 8.50 24.54
C HIS A 164 5.19 8.76 26.04
N ILE A 165 4.99 10.01 26.46
CA ILE A 165 4.89 10.40 27.87
C ILE A 165 3.40 10.39 28.24
N VAL A 166 3.02 9.57 29.22
CA VAL A 166 1.62 9.31 29.58
C VAL A 166 1.28 9.91 30.95
N SER A 167 0.23 10.73 30.97
CA SER A 167 -0.24 11.44 32.16
C SER A 167 -1.73 11.20 32.42
N LEU A 168 -2.11 10.97 33.68
CA LEU A 168 -3.48 10.74 34.11
C LEU A 168 -4.09 12.01 34.69
N LYS A 169 -5.35 12.31 34.34
CA LYS A 169 -6.08 13.50 34.78
C LYS A 169 -6.32 13.49 36.29
N GLU A 170 -5.95 14.56 36.98
CA GLU A 170 -6.15 14.68 38.42
C GLU A 170 -7.63 14.75 38.79
N GLY A 171 -8.02 14.08 39.87
CA GLY A 171 -9.41 14.06 40.37
C GLY A 171 -10.35 13.09 39.64
N VAL A 172 -9.85 12.26 38.72
CA VAL A 172 -10.65 11.24 38.02
C VAL A 172 -10.28 9.84 38.54
N GLU A 173 -11.24 9.13 39.15
CA GLU A 173 -11.03 7.79 39.74
C GLU A 173 -10.70 6.72 38.67
N LYS A 174 -11.30 6.85 37.48
CA LYS A 174 -11.08 5.93 36.35
C LYS A 174 -10.75 6.69 35.06
N PRO A 175 -9.47 7.05 34.85
CA PRO A 175 -9.03 7.78 33.66
C PRO A 175 -9.39 7.13 32.32
N THR A 176 -9.53 5.80 32.25
CA THR A 176 -9.92 5.07 31.03
C THR A 176 -11.42 5.18 30.68
N GLU A 177 -12.27 5.63 31.61
CA GLU A 177 -13.71 5.85 31.39
C GLU A 177 -14.04 7.33 31.07
N ASP A 178 -13.13 8.28 31.32
CA ASP A 178 -13.24 9.67 30.84
C ASP A 178 -12.63 9.80 29.43
N SER A 179 -13.41 10.33 28.49
CA SER A 179 -12.99 10.67 27.12
C SER A 179 -11.71 11.50 26.99
N GLN A 180 -11.31 12.19 28.06
CA GLN A 180 -10.09 12.98 28.20
C GLN A 180 -9.34 12.63 29.50
N GLY A 181 -9.52 11.45 30.07
CA GLY A 181 -8.90 11.08 31.34
C GLY A 181 -7.38 10.86 31.23
N ILE A 182 -6.85 10.68 30.03
CA ILE A 182 -5.43 10.49 29.76
C ILE A 182 -4.94 11.57 28.79
N ALA A 183 -3.82 12.20 29.09
CA ALA A 183 -3.07 13.00 28.13
C ALA A 183 -1.81 12.22 27.71
N VAL A 184 -1.52 12.17 26.42
CA VAL A 184 -0.25 11.61 25.92
C VAL A 184 0.48 12.64 25.08
N LEU A 185 1.74 12.86 25.44
CA LEU A 185 2.68 13.67 24.68
C LEU A 185 3.55 12.72 23.83
N GLY A 186 3.33 12.74 22.51
CA GLY A 186 4.08 11.96 21.52
C GLY A 186 5.20 12.79 20.90
N PHE A 187 6.42 12.24 20.92
CA PHE A 187 7.62 12.85 20.36
C PHE A 187 8.24 11.91 19.34
N PHE A 188 8.32 12.33 18.08
CA PHE A 188 9.12 11.62 17.10
C PHE A 188 10.61 11.68 17.45
N ILE A 189 11.34 10.60 17.15
CA ILE A 189 12.78 10.50 17.37
C ILE A 189 13.45 10.18 16.03
N ASN A 190 14.40 11.02 15.63
CA ASN A 190 15.10 10.98 14.35
C ASN A 190 16.60 10.68 14.52
N ALA A 191 17.18 9.98 13.53
CA ALA A 191 18.60 9.64 13.49
C ALA A 191 19.46 10.78 12.95
N THR A 192 20.60 11.06 13.58
CA THR A 192 21.65 11.95 13.06
C THR A 192 23.04 11.31 13.16
N GLU A 193 23.94 11.71 12.25
CA GLU A 193 25.32 11.20 12.20
C GLU A 193 26.19 11.79 13.32
N ASP A 194 26.05 13.08 13.61
CA ASP A 194 26.94 13.85 14.49
C ASP A 194 26.73 13.63 16.01
N GLY A 195 25.67 12.92 16.41
CA GLY A 195 25.35 12.75 17.83
C GLY A 195 26.40 11.92 18.60
N ASN A 196 26.50 12.13 19.91
CA ASN A 196 27.33 11.30 20.79
C ASN A 196 26.45 10.46 21.74
N MET A 197 26.78 9.17 21.91
CA MET A 197 26.08 8.24 22.82
C MET A 197 26.37 8.48 24.32
N THR A 198 27.03 9.57 24.71
CA THR A 198 27.33 9.88 26.12
C THR A 198 26.31 10.83 26.78
N GLY A 199 25.29 11.27 26.06
CA GLY A 199 24.26 12.19 26.58
C GLY A 199 23.17 11.52 27.42
N SER A 200 22.08 12.25 27.68
CA SER A 200 20.91 11.81 28.44
C SER A 200 20.32 10.49 27.94
N TRP A 201 20.18 10.36 26.61
CA TRP A 201 19.73 9.14 25.95
C TRP A 201 20.71 7.96 26.13
N GLY A 202 22.02 8.23 26.12
CA GLY A 202 23.04 7.21 26.40
C GLY A 202 22.99 6.71 27.84
N SER A 203 22.77 7.63 28.78
CA SER A 203 22.55 7.32 30.20
C SER A 203 21.28 6.48 30.37
N LEU A 204 20.18 6.82 29.68
CA LEU A 204 18.95 6.03 29.67
C LEU A 204 19.18 4.60 29.14
N THR A 205 19.84 4.47 27.98
CA THR A 205 20.08 3.15 27.36
C THR A 205 21.18 2.33 28.01
N SER A 206 21.97 2.90 28.94
CA SER A 206 22.99 2.14 29.68
C SER A 206 22.41 1.03 30.58
N TYR A 207 21.12 1.12 30.91
CA TYR A 207 20.35 0.08 31.63
C TYR A 207 19.78 -1.01 30.71
N LEU A 208 20.00 -0.92 29.40
CA LEU A 208 19.53 -1.88 28.40
C LEU A 208 20.72 -2.69 27.88
N THR A 209 20.90 -3.91 28.39
CA THR A 209 21.92 -4.86 27.93
C THR A 209 21.24 -6.12 27.41
N GLU A 210 21.96 -6.93 26.62
CA GLU A 210 21.48 -8.23 26.13
C GLU A 210 21.19 -9.22 27.29
N ASP A 211 21.77 -8.98 28.47
CA ASP A 211 21.52 -9.74 29.71
C ASP A 211 20.32 -9.22 30.54
N THR A 212 19.66 -8.12 30.12
CA THR A 212 18.54 -7.53 30.87
C THR A 212 17.28 -8.41 30.73
N GLU A 213 16.94 -9.15 31.79
CA GLU A 213 15.78 -10.04 31.82
C GLU A 213 14.44 -9.30 31.61
N ILE A 214 13.65 -9.77 30.64
CA ILE A 214 12.30 -9.26 30.36
C ILE A 214 11.43 -9.41 31.61
N GLY A 215 10.78 -8.33 32.02
CA GLY A 215 9.95 -8.29 33.22
C GLY A 215 10.67 -7.76 34.47
N THR A 216 12.01 -7.68 34.47
CA THR A 216 12.76 -7.13 35.59
C THR A 216 12.71 -5.60 35.60
N GLU A 217 12.45 -5.03 36.78
CA GLU A 217 12.41 -3.60 37.01
C GLU A 217 13.68 -3.17 37.75
N VAL A 218 14.35 -2.13 37.25
CA VAL A 218 15.64 -1.67 37.76
C VAL A 218 15.52 -0.22 38.20
N ASP A 219 15.90 0.08 39.43
CA ASP A 219 15.93 1.44 39.97
C ASP A 219 16.87 2.33 39.15
N PHE A 220 16.37 3.49 38.73
CA PHE A 220 17.08 4.39 37.82
C PHE A 220 17.95 5.36 38.62
N ASN A 221 19.27 5.12 38.60
CA ASN A 221 20.25 5.80 39.45
C ASN A 221 21.07 6.88 38.73
N HIS A 222 20.62 7.36 37.55
CA HIS A 222 21.27 8.46 36.83
C HIS A 222 20.48 9.77 36.95
N ASN A 223 21.21 10.88 37.03
CA ASN A 223 20.66 12.24 37.04
C ASN A 223 20.17 12.68 35.64
N VAL A 224 19.10 12.06 35.14
CA VAL A 224 18.45 12.41 33.86
C VAL A 224 17.01 12.83 34.11
N SER A 225 16.60 13.97 33.55
CA SER A 225 15.21 14.45 33.58
C SER A 225 14.50 14.24 32.24
N LEU A 226 13.16 14.38 32.22
CA LEU A 226 12.39 14.36 30.97
C LEU A 226 12.80 15.51 30.02
N ALA A 227 13.10 16.69 30.58
CA ALA A 227 13.59 17.82 29.81
C ALA A 227 14.93 17.50 29.10
N ASP A 228 15.81 16.75 29.76
CA ASP A 228 17.10 16.34 29.17
C ASP A 228 16.96 15.30 28.05
N LEU A 229 15.85 14.55 28.02
CA LEU A 229 15.52 13.59 26.95
C LEU A 229 14.80 14.26 25.77
N ILE A 230 13.89 15.19 26.04
CA ILE A 230 13.19 15.99 25.02
C ILE A 230 14.16 16.98 24.34
N GLY A 231 15.11 17.53 25.08
CA GLY A 231 16.11 18.46 24.55
C GLY A 231 15.49 19.78 24.07
N SER A 232 15.87 20.22 22.86
CA SER A 232 15.51 21.52 22.30
C SER A 232 14.26 21.55 21.41
N VAL A 233 13.43 20.50 21.43
CA VAL A 233 12.20 20.42 20.63
C VAL A 233 11.28 21.61 20.90
N ASN A 234 10.79 22.28 19.85
CA ASN A 234 9.87 23.40 20.00
C ASN A 234 8.46 22.94 20.41
N LEU A 235 8.21 22.93 21.71
CA LEU A 235 6.94 22.56 22.33
C LEU A 235 5.74 23.48 21.99
N THR A 236 5.95 24.58 21.26
CA THR A 236 4.84 25.38 20.73
C THR A 236 4.24 24.78 19.45
N LYS A 237 4.94 23.85 18.79
CA LYS A 237 4.55 23.26 17.49
C LYS A 237 4.07 21.82 17.64
N PHE A 238 2.76 21.62 17.61
CA PHE A 238 2.14 20.31 17.80
C PHE A 238 0.78 20.16 17.13
N TYR A 239 0.41 18.91 16.94
CA TYR A 239 -0.90 18.48 16.51
C TYR A 239 -1.70 17.92 17.69
N ARG A 240 -3.01 18.19 17.70
CA ARG A 240 -3.97 17.78 18.74
C ARG A 240 -5.11 16.99 18.11
N TYR A 241 -5.43 15.82 18.69
CA TYR A 241 -6.63 15.08 18.37
C TYR A 241 -7.11 14.20 19.54
N MET A 242 -8.36 13.74 19.48
CA MET A 242 -8.93 12.79 20.45
C MET A 242 -8.78 11.35 19.92
N GLY A 243 -8.20 10.49 20.73
CA GLY A 243 -7.77 9.16 20.31
C GLY A 243 -7.88 8.08 21.40
N SER A 244 -7.18 6.98 21.18
CA SER A 244 -7.10 5.86 22.11
C SER A 244 -5.69 5.67 22.66
N LEU A 245 -5.55 4.78 23.65
CA LEU A 245 -4.27 4.12 23.87
C LEU A 245 -3.88 3.34 22.61
N THR A 246 -2.59 3.26 22.32
CA THR A 246 -2.02 2.51 21.18
C THR A 246 -1.64 1.07 21.54
N THR A 247 -1.92 0.65 22.77
CA THR A 247 -1.78 -0.71 23.30
C THR A 247 -3.12 -1.19 23.86
N PRO A 248 -3.34 -2.52 23.99
CA PRO A 248 -4.53 -3.06 24.64
C PRO A 248 -4.72 -2.48 26.06
N ASN A 249 -5.92 -2.09 26.46
CA ASN A 249 -7.22 -2.34 25.84
C ASN A 249 -7.68 -1.31 24.77
N CYS A 250 -6.80 -0.42 24.29
CA CYS A 250 -7.13 0.68 23.36
C CYS A 250 -8.31 1.57 23.80
N SER A 251 -8.43 1.88 25.11
CA SER A 251 -9.44 2.82 25.63
C SER A 251 -9.40 4.17 24.90
N GLU A 252 -10.54 4.66 24.40
CA GLU A 252 -10.69 5.95 23.71
C GLU A 252 -10.76 7.16 24.68
N ALA A 253 -9.80 7.20 25.60
CA ALA A 253 -9.72 8.13 26.72
C ALA A 253 -8.60 9.19 26.56
N VAL A 254 -7.95 9.22 25.39
CA VAL A 254 -6.66 9.90 25.21
C VAL A 254 -6.80 11.21 24.45
N VAL A 255 -6.31 12.29 25.07
CA VAL A 255 -6.00 13.55 24.41
C VAL A 255 -4.56 13.49 23.89
N TRP A 256 -4.40 13.31 22.58
CA TRP A 256 -3.08 13.23 21.95
C TRP A 256 -2.53 14.62 21.68
N THR A 257 -1.25 14.81 22.01
CA THR A 257 -0.42 15.93 21.56
C THR A 257 0.81 15.35 20.88
N VAL A 258 0.93 15.48 19.56
CA VAL A 258 2.08 14.98 18.80
C VAL A 258 2.92 16.18 18.35
N PHE A 259 4.15 16.28 18.83
CA PHE A 259 5.03 17.41 18.49
C PHE A 259 5.57 17.29 17.07
N GLN A 260 5.60 18.41 16.33
CA GLN A 260 6.00 18.43 14.92
C GLN A 260 7.52 18.22 14.76
N GLU A 261 8.31 18.79 15.66
CA GLU A 261 9.77 18.75 15.59
C GLU A 261 10.30 17.49 16.29
N PRO A 262 11.10 16.65 15.62
CA PRO A 262 11.61 15.42 16.21
C PRO A 262 12.76 15.69 17.19
N ILE A 263 12.88 14.85 18.20
CA ILE A 263 14.09 14.70 19.02
C ILE A 263 15.17 14.08 18.14
N ASN A 264 16.30 14.76 17.96
CA ASN A 264 17.41 14.25 17.16
C ASN A 264 18.39 13.49 18.07
N VAL A 265 18.64 12.22 17.77
CA VAL A 265 19.54 11.33 18.52
C VAL A 265 20.59 10.72 17.60
N ASN A 266 21.74 10.29 18.14
CA ASN A 266 22.73 9.59 17.32
C ASN A 266 22.13 8.30 16.74
N LYS A 267 22.37 8.05 15.46
CA LYS A 267 21.93 6.85 14.73
C LYS A 267 22.22 5.53 15.46
N LYS A 268 23.37 5.38 16.11
CA LYS A 268 23.72 4.16 16.88
C LYS A 268 22.78 3.88 18.04
N LEU A 269 22.06 4.88 18.56
CA LEU A 269 21.05 4.66 19.60
C LEU A 269 19.89 3.81 19.06
N ILE A 270 19.41 4.18 17.88
CA ILE A 270 18.29 3.53 17.17
C ILE A 270 18.69 2.11 16.73
N GLU A 271 19.93 1.92 16.28
CA GLU A 271 20.49 0.59 15.94
C GLU A 271 20.64 -0.32 17.17
N ASN A 272 20.95 0.23 18.35
CA ASN A 272 21.21 -0.58 19.54
C ASN A 272 19.94 -1.05 20.25
N ILE A 273 18.87 -0.25 20.30
CA ILE A 273 17.66 -0.59 21.08
C ILE A 273 17.02 -1.93 20.65
N PRO A 274 16.81 -2.23 19.35
CA PRO A 274 16.29 -3.54 18.92
C PRO A 274 17.23 -4.69 19.32
N ARG A 275 18.55 -4.49 19.17
CA ARG A 275 19.56 -5.50 19.49
C ARG A 275 19.57 -5.86 20.99
N VAL A 276 19.65 -4.86 21.87
CA VAL A 276 19.79 -5.11 23.31
C VAL A 276 18.48 -5.53 23.98
N THR A 277 17.31 -5.18 23.40
CA THR A 277 16.02 -5.60 23.94
C THR A 277 15.51 -6.93 23.38
N GLY A 278 16.04 -7.37 22.23
CA GLY A 278 15.50 -8.50 21.47
C GLY A 278 14.12 -8.24 20.85
N LEU A 279 13.61 -7.00 20.88
CA LEU A 279 12.30 -6.64 20.37
C LEU A 279 12.42 -5.83 19.07
N ALA A 280 11.62 -6.18 18.08
CA ALA A 280 11.58 -5.55 16.76
C ALA A 280 10.15 -5.17 16.38
N ASN A 281 9.99 -4.06 15.66
CA ASN A 281 8.69 -3.56 15.18
C ASN A 281 7.66 -3.39 16.30
N VAL A 282 8.08 -2.65 17.32
CA VAL A 282 7.36 -2.27 18.55
C VAL A 282 6.41 -1.10 18.26
N PHE A 283 5.44 -1.29 17.37
CA PHE A 283 4.44 -0.28 17.05
C PHE A 283 3.13 -0.89 16.52
N ARG A 284 2.02 -0.21 16.80
CA ARG A 284 0.70 -0.47 16.22
C ARG A 284 0.61 0.18 14.83
N PRO A 285 -0.01 -0.49 13.83
CA PRO A 285 -0.36 0.13 12.56
C PRO A 285 -1.27 1.36 12.73
N ILE A 286 -1.15 2.35 11.83
CA ILE A 286 -2.01 3.53 11.81
C ILE A 286 -3.49 3.16 11.67
N GLN A 287 -4.33 3.86 12.43
CA GLN A 287 -5.77 3.63 12.53
C GLN A 287 -6.54 4.68 11.73
N LYS A 288 -7.73 4.31 11.25
CA LYS A 288 -8.56 5.22 10.43
C LYS A 288 -8.96 6.46 11.23
N LEU A 289 -8.87 7.63 10.61
CA LEU A 289 -9.25 8.90 11.24
C LEU A 289 -10.76 8.96 11.55
N ASN A 290 -11.59 8.23 10.80
CA ASN A 290 -13.04 8.08 11.02
C ASN A 290 -13.81 9.41 11.15
N GLY A 291 -13.41 10.42 10.40
CA GLY A 291 -14.03 11.75 10.40
C GLY A 291 -13.64 12.66 11.57
N ARG A 292 -12.71 12.23 12.46
CA ARG A 292 -12.11 13.13 13.45
C ARG A 292 -11.38 14.29 12.76
N GLN A 293 -11.41 15.47 13.37
CA GLN A 293 -10.57 16.59 12.98
C GLN A 293 -9.26 16.53 13.79
N VAL A 294 -8.13 16.67 13.11
CA VAL A 294 -6.83 16.96 13.73
C VAL A 294 -6.62 18.48 13.68
N PHE A 295 -6.11 19.05 14.77
CA PHE A 295 -5.83 20.47 14.88
C PHE A 295 -4.32 20.72 15.03
N ALA A 296 -3.85 21.87 14.55
CA ALA A 296 -2.49 22.36 14.74
C ALA A 296 -2.48 23.53 15.72
N SER A 297 -1.43 23.64 16.52
CA SER A 297 -1.16 24.86 17.28
C SER A 297 -0.86 26.06 16.36
N PRO A 298 -1.06 27.32 16.81
CA PRO A 298 -0.82 28.51 15.99
C PRO A 298 0.63 28.68 15.50
N ALA A 299 1.60 28.08 16.20
CA ALA A 299 3.01 28.14 15.81
C ALA A 299 3.42 27.04 14.81
N THR A 300 2.54 26.05 14.55
CA THR A 300 2.80 24.95 13.61
C THR A 300 2.56 25.43 12.16
N PRO A 301 3.60 25.53 11.31
CA PRO A 301 3.40 25.88 9.90
C PRO A 301 2.68 24.73 9.18
N LEU A 302 1.55 25.06 8.56
CA LEU A 302 0.84 24.19 7.63
C LEU A 302 1.26 24.51 6.19
N PRO A 303 1.26 23.53 5.26
CA PRO A 303 1.53 23.82 3.86
C PRO A 303 0.51 24.84 3.31
N PRO A 304 0.92 25.77 2.42
CA PRO A 304 -0.02 26.64 1.75
C PRO A 304 -1.02 25.77 0.98
N SER A 305 -2.32 26.05 1.11
CA SER A 305 -3.34 25.26 0.40
C SER A 305 -3.20 25.49 -1.10
N HIS A 306 -2.59 24.56 -1.82
CA HIS A 306 -2.66 24.54 -3.28
C HIS A 306 -4.13 24.52 -3.68
N SER A 307 -4.51 25.45 -4.54
CA SER A 307 -5.90 25.55 -5.00
C SER A 307 -6.30 24.39 -5.90
N TRP A 308 -5.36 23.54 -6.34
CA TRP A 308 -5.59 22.36 -7.16
C TRP A 308 -4.51 21.30 -6.91
N CYS A 309 -4.74 20.10 -7.42
CA CYS A 309 -3.89 18.91 -7.33
C CYS A 309 -4.27 17.94 -8.47
N TYR A 310 -3.48 16.87 -8.68
CA TYR A 310 -3.78 15.83 -9.69
C TYR A 310 -4.64 14.67 -9.14
N ASP A 311 -4.65 14.48 -7.83
CA ASP A 311 -5.46 13.50 -7.12
C ASP A 311 -6.74 14.14 -6.53
N ASP A 312 -7.53 13.38 -5.75
CA ASP A 312 -8.75 13.85 -5.10
C ASP A 312 -8.54 14.36 -3.64
N HIS A 313 -7.31 14.62 -3.21
CA HIS A 313 -7.02 15.09 -1.85
C HIS A 313 -7.31 16.59 -1.65
N CYS A 314 -7.39 17.38 -2.73
CA CYS A 314 -7.80 18.78 -2.70
C CYS A 314 -9.19 18.99 -3.35
N TYR A 315 -9.79 20.16 -3.13
CA TYR A 315 -11.15 20.45 -3.64
C TYR A 315 -11.24 20.44 -5.18
N TYR A 316 -10.22 20.98 -5.88
CA TYR A 316 -10.14 21.03 -7.33
C TYR A 316 -9.14 19.98 -7.87
N SER A 317 -9.58 18.71 -7.90
CA SER A 317 -8.92 17.64 -8.67
C SER A 317 -9.14 17.82 -10.19
N PRO A 318 -8.46 17.08 -11.09
CA PRO A 318 -8.56 17.28 -12.54
C PRO A 318 -9.98 17.22 -13.10
N SER A 319 -10.85 16.43 -12.48
CA SER A 319 -12.29 16.35 -12.80
C SER A 319 -13.04 17.67 -12.58
N LYS A 320 -12.53 18.54 -11.69
CA LYS A 320 -13.15 19.79 -11.22
C LYS A 320 -12.37 21.05 -11.62
N TRP A 321 -11.23 20.96 -12.31
CA TRP A 321 -10.49 22.16 -12.74
C TRP A 321 -11.34 23.12 -13.60
N HIS A 322 -12.36 22.61 -14.30
CA HIS A 322 -13.35 23.40 -15.03
C HIS A 322 -14.24 24.30 -14.14
N LEU A 323 -14.23 24.09 -12.82
CA LEU A 323 -14.95 24.89 -11.83
C LEU A 323 -14.07 25.98 -11.21
N MET A 324 -12.78 26.03 -11.52
CA MET A 324 -11.86 27.05 -10.99
C MET A 324 -12.15 28.41 -11.63
N HIS A 325 -11.94 29.49 -10.87
CA HIS A 325 -12.08 30.85 -11.40
C HIS A 325 -11.06 31.13 -12.51
N ASP A 326 -11.49 31.79 -13.58
CA ASP A 326 -10.71 32.09 -14.79
C ASP A 326 -10.08 30.87 -15.50
N ALA A 327 -10.61 29.66 -15.28
CA ALA A 327 -10.16 28.45 -15.95
C ALA A 327 -10.80 28.25 -17.33
N TYR A 328 -9.98 27.83 -18.29
CA TYR A 328 -10.37 27.38 -19.62
C TYR A 328 -10.47 25.84 -19.69
N CYS A 329 -10.33 25.16 -18.54
CA CYS A 329 -10.41 23.72 -18.42
C CYS A 329 -11.82 23.25 -18.81
N GLY A 330 -11.92 22.28 -19.73
CA GLY A 330 -13.19 21.81 -20.30
C GLY A 330 -13.57 22.41 -21.67
N GLY A 331 -12.68 23.18 -22.31
CA GLY A 331 -12.82 23.54 -23.73
C GLY A 331 -12.69 22.36 -24.72
N GLU A 332 -12.89 22.61 -26.00
CA GLU A 332 -12.87 21.58 -27.05
C GLU A 332 -11.43 21.19 -27.49
N ARG A 333 -10.42 22.02 -27.21
CA ARG A 333 -9.01 21.77 -27.59
C ARG A 333 -8.13 21.45 -26.38
N GLN A 334 -8.67 20.74 -25.40
CA GLN A 334 -7.96 20.39 -24.18
C GLN A 334 -6.86 19.34 -24.41
N SER A 335 -5.86 19.35 -23.52
CA SER A 335 -4.69 18.46 -23.50
C SER A 335 -4.44 17.94 -22.07
N PRO A 336 -3.83 16.76 -21.92
CA PRO A 336 -3.23 15.93 -22.96
C PRO A 336 -4.28 15.11 -23.72
N ILE A 337 -3.87 14.38 -24.75
CA ILE A 337 -4.75 13.51 -25.55
C ILE A 337 -4.17 12.10 -25.68
N ASN A 338 -5.02 11.15 -26.05
CA ASN A 338 -4.57 9.88 -26.64
C ASN A 338 -4.34 10.06 -28.14
N ILE A 339 -3.10 9.87 -28.58
CA ILE A 339 -2.69 9.92 -29.98
C ILE A 339 -2.90 8.54 -30.57
N LYS A 340 -3.91 8.39 -31.43
CA LYS A 340 -4.07 7.19 -32.25
C LYS A 340 -3.16 7.30 -33.48
N SER A 341 -2.11 6.48 -33.54
CA SER A 341 -1.08 6.60 -34.57
C SER A 341 -1.62 6.37 -35.98
N LEU A 342 -2.56 5.43 -36.13
CA LEU A 342 -3.23 5.11 -37.40
C LEU A 342 -4.20 6.19 -37.89
N ASP A 343 -4.71 7.05 -37.00
CA ASP A 343 -5.60 8.16 -37.34
C ASP A 343 -4.83 9.45 -37.67
N ALA A 344 -3.51 9.48 -37.41
CA ALA A 344 -2.65 10.64 -37.66
C ALA A 344 -2.34 10.77 -39.17
N LYS A 345 -2.50 11.99 -39.71
CA LYS A 345 -2.30 12.26 -41.14
C LYS A 345 -0.87 12.71 -41.39
N GLU A 346 -0.20 12.11 -42.38
CA GLU A 346 1.10 12.59 -42.85
C GLU A 346 0.97 14.00 -43.44
N ASP A 347 1.90 14.89 -43.08
CA ASP A 347 2.01 16.25 -43.60
C ASP A 347 3.46 16.51 -44.04
N ILE A 348 3.61 16.92 -45.31
CA ILE A 348 4.89 17.19 -45.97
C ILE A 348 5.57 18.49 -45.49
N GLU A 349 4.83 19.38 -44.82
CA GLU A 349 5.37 20.62 -44.28
C GLU A 349 5.94 20.46 -42.86
N LEU A 350 5.72 19.31 -42.21
CA LEU A 350 6.38 18.93 -40.96
C LEU A 350 7.81 18.45 -41.23
N LYS A 351 8.69 19.43 -41.44
CA LYS A 351 10.14 19.29 -41.70
C LYS A 351 10.93 19.26 -40.38
N ASP A 352 12.26 19.28 -40.46
CA ASP A 352 13.12 19.29 -39.28
C ASP A 352 12.98 20.56 -38.42
N PHE A 353 13.27 20.43 -37.14
CA PHE A 353 13.39 21.55 -36.20
C PHE A 353 14.78 22.18 -36.28
N ASN A 354 14.83 23.50 -36.07
CA ASN A 354 16.04 24.24 -35.81
C ASN A 354 16.10 24.60 -34.31
N PHE A 355 16.92 23.84 -33.58
CA PHE A 355 17.23 24.07 -32.16
C PHE A 355 18.44 25.00 -32.05
N THR A 356 18.30 26.14 -31.37
CA THR A 356 19.38 27.11 -31.18
C THR A 356 19.84 27.09 -29.74
N LYS A 357 21.13 26.81 -29.52
CA LYS A 357 21.80 26.78 -28.20
C LYS A 357 21.32 25.70 -27.22
N PHE A 358 20.73 24.61 -27.72
CA PHE A 358 20.32 23.49 -26.86
C PHE A 358 21.52 22.74 -26.24
N GLU A 359 22.72 22.98 -26.78
CA GLU A 359 24.03 22.52 -26.31
C GLU A 359 24.63 23.36 -25.16
N GLU A 360 24.05 24.53 -24.84
CA GLU A 360 24.55 25.46 -23.83
C GLU A 360 24.44 24.88 -22.40
N LYS A 361 25.60 24.62 -21.78
CA LYS A 361 25.76 23.92 -20.49
C LYS A 361 25.31 24.74 -19.27
N HIS A 362 25.16 26.05 -19.43
CA HIS A 362 24.76 26.96 -18.35
C HIS A 362 23.37 27.56 -18.56
N ALA A 363 22.53 26.96 -19.41
CA ALA A 363 21.19 27.46 -19.70
C ALA A 363 20.23 27.37 -18.50
N ILE A 364 20.36 26.34 -17.67
CA ILE A 364 19.50 26.10 -16.51
C ILE A 364 19.89 27.07 -15.39
N LYS A 365 18.90 27.83 -14.87
CA LYS A 365 19.09 28.82 -13.81
C LYS A 365 18.88 28.20 -12.42
N TYR A 366 17.75 27.53 -12.23
CA TYR A 366 17.41 26.83 -10.99
C TYR A 366 16.42 25.70 -11.24
N ILE A 367 16.42 24.71 -10.35
CA ILE A 367 15.41 23.66 -10.25
C ILE A 367 14.49 23.95 -9.06
N THR A 368 13.21 23.59 -9.15
CA THR A 368 12.23 23.81 -8.09
C THR A 368 11.21 22.69 -8.00
N ASN A 369 10.85 22.34 -6.77
CA ASN A 369 9.70 21.49 -6.48
C ASN A 369 8.47 22.39 -6.36
N THR A 370 7.53 22.27 -7.29
CA THR A 370 6.33 23.14 -7.32
C THR A 370 5.16 22.63 -6.47
N GLY A 371 5.23 21.41 -5.95
CA GLY A 371 4.08 20.66 -5.42
C GLY A 371 3.28 19.90 -6.48
N HIS A 372 3.59 20.13 -7.77
CA HIS A 372 2.88 19.58 -8.91
C HIS A 372 3.80 19.03 -10.01
N ALA A 373 5.09 19.32 -9.93
CA ALA A 373 6.14 18.89 -10.85
C ALA A 373 7.50 19.36 -10.32
N VAL A 374 8.56 18.64 -10.70
CA VAL A 374 9.93 19.15 -10.69
C VAL A 374 10.13 19.97 -11.97
N LYS A 375 10.51 21.23 -11.81
CA LYS A 375 10.64 22.21 -12.90
C LYS A 375 12.03 22.83 -12.91
N CYS A 376 12.66 22.86 -14.06
CA CYS A 376 13.90 23.56 -14.35
C CYS A 376 13.60 24.85 -15.12
N VAL A 377 13.94 25.99 -14.53
CA VAL A 377 13.75 27.32 -15.15
C VAL A 377 15.04 27.73 -15.84
N LEU A 378 14.93 28.19 -17.09
CA LEU A 378 16.07 28.57 -17.91
C LEU A 378 16.40 30.07 -17.78
N LYS A 379 17.57 30.48 -18.26
CA LYS A 379 17.91 31.88 -18.48
C LYS A 379 17.12 32.42 -19.68
N GLU A 380 16.55 33.61 -19.53
CA GLU A 380 15.70 34.25 -20.55
C GLU A 380 16.46 34.47 -21.86
N ASP A 381 15.76 34.26 -22.98
CA ASP A 381 16.22 34.46 -24.36
C ASP A 381 17.59 33.84 -24.71
N MET A 382 17.96 32.74 -24.03
CA MET A 382 19.19 32.00 -24.28
C MET A 382 19.03 30.87 -25.32
N LEU A 383 17.91 30.16 -25.28
CA LEU A 383 17.60 29.00 -26.15
C LEU A 383 16.36 29.30 -27.00
N GLU A 384 16.38 28.91 -28.27
CA GLU A 384 15.27 29.15 -29.20
C GLU A 384 14.94 27.92 -30.05
N ILE A 385 13.67 27.78 -30.44
CA ILE A 385 13.23 26.81 -31.44
C ILE A 385 12.50 27.50 -32.61
N SER A 386 12.68 26.95 -33.79
CA SER A 386 11.98 27.30 -35.04
C SER A 386 11.96 26.10 -35.98
N GLY A 387 11.35 26.21 -37.17
CA GLY A 387 11.18 25.05 -38.06
C GLY A 387 10.13 24.08 -37.52
N GLY A 388 10.20 22.81 -37.91
CA GLY A 388 9.24 21.81 -37.42
C GLY A 388 7.77 22.09 -37.77
N GLY A 389 7.50 22.84 -38.83
CA GLY A 389 6.16 23.37 -39.14
C GLY A 389 5.59 24.35 -38.11
N LEU A 390 6.44 25.01 -37.30
CA LEU A 390 6.03 26.15 -36.47
C LEU A 390 6.03 27.45 -37.30
N GLU A 391 4.99 28.27 -37.13
CA GLU A 391 4.80 29.53 -37.87
C GLU A 391 5.73 30.67 -37.39
N HIS A 392 6.35 30.51 -36.22
CA HIS A 392 7.11 31.55 -35.52
C HIS A 392 8.37 30.99 -34.85
N SER A 393 9.25 31.87 -34.40
CA SER A 393 10.34 31.54 -33.46
C SER A 393 9.84 31.63 -32.00
N TYR A 394 10.30 30.71 -31.16
CA TYR A 394 9.91 30.63 -29.75
C TYR A 394 11.16 30.58 -28.85
N SER A 395 11.19 31.39 -27.79
CA SER A 395 12.21 31.31 -26.73
C SER A 395 11.86 30.18 -25.76
N THR A 396 12.82 29.31 -25.43
CA THR A 396 12.66 28.24 -24.44
C THR A 396 12.73 28.84 -23.04
N ILE A 397 11.73 28.60 -22.18
CA ILE A 397 11.65 29.26 -20.86
C ILE A 397 11.81 28.31 -19.68
N GLN A 398 11.35 27.07 -19.80
CA GLN A 398 11.44 26.06 -18.75
C GLN A 398 11.22 24.65 -19.33
N PHE A 399 11.69 23.64 -18.59
CA PHE A 399 11.21 22.27 -18.76
C PHE A 399 10.82 21.66 -17.42
N HIS A 400 9.90 20.70 -17.45
CA HIS A 400 9.42 19.99 -16.27
C HIS A 400 9.08 18.55 -16.61
N PHE A 401 8.93 17.74 -15.56
CA PHE A 401 8.69 16.31 -15.66
C PHE A 401 7.34 15.94 -15.05
N HIS A 402 6.62 15.07 -15.75
CA HIS A 402 5.46 14.33 -15.29
C HIS A 402 5.87 12.88 -15.03
N TRP A 403 5.34 12.27 -13.97
CA TRP A 403 5.68 10.91 -13.54
C TRP A 403 4.53 10.25 -12.77
N GLY A 404 4.52 8.92 -12.77
CA GLY A 404 3.51 8.09 -12.12
C GLY A 404 3.84 7.82 -10.65
N SER A 405 3.79 6.55 -10.26
CA SER A 405 4.21 6.08 -8.95
C SER A 405 5.71 5.67 -8.93
N MET A 406 6.14 5.04 -7.84
CA MET A 406 7.48 4.43 -7.68
C MET A 406 7.58 3.00 -8.24
N SER A 407 6.47 2.41 -8.70
CA SER A 407 6.42 1.03 -9.16
C SER A 407 7.30 0.77 -10.39
N HIS A 408 7.67 -0.49 -10.60
CA HIS A 408 8.52 -0.86 -11.74
C HIS A 408 7.79 -0.71 -13.09
N ASP A 409 6.46 -0.78 -13.09
CA ASP A 409 5.57 -0.58 -14.25
C ASP A 409 4.80 0.74 -14.12
N SER A 410 5.37 1.72 -13.42
CA SER A 410 4.79 3.05 -13.27
C SER A 410 4.59 3.70 -14.62
N GLU A 411 3.34 4.03 -14.98
CA GLU A 411 2.99 4.86 -16.13
C GLU A 411 2.60 6.27 -15.64
N GLY A 412 3.09 7.32 -16.31
CA GLY A 412 3.09 8.68 -15.77
C GLY A 412 3.23 9.82 -16.76
N SER A 413 3.29 9.53 -18.06
CA SER A 413 3.19 10.54 -19.10
C SER A 413 1.79 11.17 -19.11
N GLU A 414 1.71 12.43 -19.51
CA GLU A 414 0.46 13.15 -19.71
C GLU A 414 -0.25 12.58 -20.96
N HIS A 415 0.47 12.55 -22.08
CA HIS A 415 0.02 11.97 -23.33
C HIS A 415 0.05 10.44 -23.31
N THR A 416 -0.76 9.84 -24.18
CA THR A 416 -0.69 8.42 -24.50
C THR A 416 -0.62 8.24 -26.01
N VAL A 417 0.01 7.16 -26.46
CA VAL A 417 0.05 6.77 -27.89
C VAL A 417 -0.59 5.39 -28.00
N ASP A 418 -1.62 5.27 -28.84
CA ASP A 418 -2.44 4.06 -29.00
C ASP A 418 -2.96 3.49 -27.66
N SER A 419 -3.22 4.39 -26.69
CA SER A 419 -3.62 4.13 -25.30
C SER A 419 -2.53 3.59 -24.37
N HIS A 420 -1.29 3.43 -24.82
CA HIS A 420 -0.14 3.19 -23.95
C HIS A 420 0.37 4.51 -23.34
N ARG A 421 0.69 4.50 -22.04
CA ARG A 421 1.23 5.63 -21.29
C ARG A 421 2.67 5.32 -20.90
N TYR A 422 3.60 6.24 -21.15
CA TYR A 422 5.00 6.03 -20.82
C TYR A 422 5.26 6.34 -19.34
N PRO A 423 6.33 5.83 -18.72
CA PRO A 423 6.60 6.06 -17.30
C PRO A 423 6.74 7.51 -16.86
N MET A 424 7.33 8.34 -17.72
CA MET A 424 7.54 9.75 -17.49
C MET A 424 7.38 10.52 -18.80
N GLU A 425 7.11 11.82 -18.71
CA GLU A 425 7.13 12.73 -19.86
C GLU A 425 7.82 14.06 -19.48
N MET A 426 8.73 14.51 -20.33
CA MET A 426 9.38 15.82 -20.22
C MET A 426 8.67 16.79 -21.14
N HIS A 427 8.22 17.92 -20.59
CA HIS A 427 7.66 19.03 -21.35
C HIS A 427 8.66 20.18 -21.41
N ILE A 428 9.17 20.48 -22.60
CA ILE A 428 9.96 21.69 -22.86
C ILE A 428 9.01 22.77 -23.38
N VAL A 429 8.86 23.84 -22.61
CA VAL A 429 7.89 24.92 -22.88
C VAL A 429 8.58 26.11 -23.53
N ASN A 430 8.10 26.49 -24.71
CA ASN A 430 8.63 27.56 -25.52
C ASN A 430 7.56 28.63 -25.74
N LYS A 431 7.92 29.90 -25.52
CA LYS A 431 7.04 31.07 -25.62
C LYS A 431 7.37 31.82 -26.90
N ARG A 432 6.35 32.20 -27.69
CA ARG A 432 6.54 32.96 -28.94
C ARG A 432 7.38 34.21 -28.69
N LYS A 433 8.44 34.41 -29.47
CA LYS A 433 9.52 35.36 -29.14
C LYS A 433 9.06 36.82 -29.11
N ASP A 434 8.09 37.16 -29.95
CA ASP A 434 7.48 38.49 -30.08
C ASP A 434 6.44 38.82 -29.00
N LEU A 435 6.07 37.88 -28.13
CA LEU A 435 5.06 38.06 -27.08
C LEU A 435 5.68 38.06 -25.68
N SER A 436 5.04 38.75 -24.73
CA SER A 436 5.21 38.45 -23.31
C SER A 436 4.56 37.10 -22.96
N LEU A 437 4.95 36.49 -21.83
CA LEU A 437 4.32 35.24 -21.39
C LEU A 437 2.81 35.41 -21.12
N ALA A 438 2.38 36.57 -20.63
CA ALA A 438 0.98 36.88 -20.34
C ALA A 438 0.11 37.02 -21.60
N GLU A 439 0.70 37.44 -22.73
CA GLU A 439 0.05 37.46 -24.04
C GLU A 439 0.09 36.07 -24.69
N ALA A 440 1.23 35.37 -24.59
CA ALA A 440 1.44 34.03 -25.13
C ALA A 440 0.40 33.02 -24.63
N VAL A 441 0.11 32.99 -23.31
CA VAL A 441 -0.92 32.09 -22.74
C VAL A 441 -2.36 32.44 -23.16
N LYS A 442 -2.59 33.59 -23.80
CA LYS A 442 -3.90 34.03 -24.30
C LYS A 442 -4.01 33.99 -25.83
N THR A 443 -2.91 33.72 -26.52
CA THR A 443 -2.82 33.78 -27.98
C THR A 443 -2.80 32.37 -28.56
N PRO A 444 -3.67 32.02 -29.53
CA PRO A 444 -3.53 30.78 -30.28
C PRO A 444 -2.12 30.65 -30.86
N ASN A 445 -1.50 29.47 -30.70
CA ASN A 445 -0.09 29.22 -31.06
C ASN A 445 0.93 30.10 -30.31
N GLY A 446 0.55 30.78 -29.23
CA GLY A 446 1.45 31.60 -28.41
C GLY A 446 2.48 30.80 -27.62
N LEU A 447 2.22 29.50 -27.38
CA LEU A 447 3.17 28.54 -26.84
C LEU A 447 3.40 27.40 -27.83
N ALA A 448 4.63 26.90 -27.86
CA ALA A 448 4.97 25.61 -28.48
C ALA A 448 5.55 24.71 -27.39
N VAL A 449 4.98 23.53 -27.18
CA VAL A 449 5.46 22.57 -26.17
C VAL A 449 5.95 21.30 -26.86
N LEU A 450 7.17 20.92 -26.52
CA LEU A 450 7.80 19.68 -26.97
C LEU A 450 7.64 18.63 -25.87
N GLY A 451 6.92 17.56 -26.15
CA GLY A 451 6.76 16.41 -25.28
C GLY A 451 7.70 15.29 -25.69
N PHE A 452 8.52 14.84 -24.75
CA PHE A 452 9.39 13.67 -24.90
C PHE A 452 9.00 12.63 -23.85
N PHE A 453 8.62 11.43 -24.30
CA PHE A 453 8.43 10.30 -23.40
C PHE A 453 9.78 9.84 -22.83
N ILE A 454 9.78 9.42 -21.57
CA ILE A 454 10.94 8.89 -20.87
C ILE A 454 10.59 7.50 -20.34
N GLU A 455 11.47 6.54 -20.58
CA GLU A 455 11.34 5.17 -20.10
C GLU A 455 12.69 4.58 -19.67
N ALA A 456 12.64 3.44 -18.97
CA ALA A 456 13.82 2.79 -18.42
C ALA A 456 14.75 2.21 -19.50
N SER A 457 16.05 2.18 -19.21
CA SER A 457 17.09 1.57 -20.04
C SER A 457 17.61 0.26 -19.42
N ASP A 458 17.51 -0.85 -20.17
CA ASP A 458 18.04 -2.16 -19.77
C ASP A 458 19.56 -2.25 -20.00
N ALA A 459 20.33 -1.53 -19.19
CA ALA A 459 21.80 -1.49 -19.28
C ALA A 459 22.51 -2.80 -18.85
N SER A 460 21.78 -3.82 -18.40
CA SER A 460 22.31 -5.04 -17.77
C SER A 460 22.82 -6.13 -18.74
N LYS A 461 22.79 -5.90 -20.07
CA LYS A 461 23.20 -6.89 -21.09
C LYS A 461 24.53 -6.61 -21.81
N SER A 462 25.35 -5.65 -21.36
CA SER A 462 26.55 -5.20 -22.11
C SER A 462 27.91 -5.64 -21.53
N SER A 463 28.03 -6.83 -20.93
CA SER A 463 29.28 -7.29 -20.28
C SER A 463 29.72 -8.74 -20.56
N SER A 464 29.25 -9.37 -21.63
CA SER A 464 29.81 -10.64 -22.15
C SER A 464 30.41 -10.46 -23.56
N ALA A 465 31.61 -11.02 -23.76
CA ALA A 465 32.43 -10.88 -24.96
C ALA A 465 31.82 -11.54 -26.22
N PRO A 466 32.27 -11.20 -27.45
CA PRO A 466 31.49 -11.39 -28.66
C PRO A 466 31.55 -12.82 -29.21
N HIS A 467 30.38 -13.35 -29.58
CA HIS A 467 30.25 -14.40 -30.60
C HIS A 467 29.43 -13.87 -31.78
N HIS A 468 29.66 -14.46 -32.94
CA HIS A 468 29.30 -13.90 -34.25
C HIS A 468 27.78 -13.93 -34.56
N ASP A 469 27.38 -12.94 -35.36
CA ASP A 469 26.20 -12.93 -36.24
C ASP A 469 24.79 -12.90 -35.63
N GLU A 470 24.53 -11.95 -34.71
CA GLU A 470 23.19 -11.41 -34.46
C GLU A 470 23.17 -9.85 -34.47
N PRO A 471 22.02 -9.20 -34.73
CA PRO A 471 21.93 -7.73 -34.78
C PRO A 471 22.13 -7.09 -33.40
N SER A 472 22.97 -6.04 -33.34
CA SER A 472 23.33 -5.37 -32.08
C SER A 472 22.13 -4.87 -31.25
N PRO A 473 22.16 -5.00 -29.91
CA PRO A 473 21.21 -4.33 -29.03
C PRO A 473 21.38 -2.81 -29.07
N SER A 474 20.28 -2.08 -28.89
CA SER A 474 20.22 -0.62 -28.96
C SER A 474 21.06 0.06 -27.87
N LYS A 475 21.95 0.96 -28.29
CA LYS A 475 22.74 1.85 -27.43
C LYS A 475 21.81 2.80 -26.64
N PRO A 476 22.15 3.22 -25.39
CA PRO A 476 21.37 4.22 -24.67
C PRO A 476 21.29 5.54 -25.44
N THR A 477 20.10 6.14 -25.53
CA THR A 477 19.87 7.36 -26.32
C THR A 477 20.21 8.66 -25.58
N SER A 478 20.45 8.66 -24.27
CA SER A 478 20.77 9.88 -23.48
C SER A 478 22.14 9.81 -22.79
N ASP A 479 22.74 10.97 -22.44
CA ASP A 479 23.93 10.98 -21.57
C ASP A 479 23.52 10.77 -20.11
N MET A 480 23.76 9.55 -19.62
CA MET A 480 23.50 9.16 -18.24
C MET A 480 24.23 10.03 -17.20
N LYS A 481 25.33 10.70 -17.57
CA LYS A 481 26.03 11.65 -16.68
C LYS A 481 25.19 12.90 -16.44
N ALA A 482 24.53 13.43 -17.47
CA ALA A 482 23.67 14.61 -17.35
C ALA A 482 22.44 14.32 -16.50
N TRP A 483 21.81 13.15 -16.69
CA TRP A 483 20.73 12.69 -15.83
C TRP A 483 21.17 12.53 -14.36
N LYS A 484 22.35 11.95 -14.08
CA LYS A 484 22.91 11.86 -12.72
C LYS A 484 23.19 13.22 -12.09
N LYS A 485 23.69 14.19 -12.87
CA LYS A 485 23.88 15.58 -12.41
C LYS A 485 22.55 16.28 -12.15
N LEU A 486 21.52 16.03 -12.95
CA LEU A 486 20.21 16.65 -12.76
C LEU A 486 19.52 16.10 -11.50
N THR A 487 19.54 14.78 -11.30
CA THR A 487 18.86 14.15 -10.17
C THR A 487 19.56 14.35 -8.83
N SER A 488 20.87 14.66 -8.81
CA SER A 488 21.59 14.99 -7.57
C SER A 488 21.04 16.24 -6.86
N PHE A 489 20.34 17.12 -7.57
CA PHE A 489 19.68 18.29 -6.96
C PHE A 489 18.34 17.97 -6.30
N LEU A 490 17.70 16.83 -6.60
CA LEU A 490 16.37 16.50 -6.08
C LEU A 490 16.30 16.41 -4.54
N PRO A 491 17.29 15.86 -3.82
CA PRO A 491 17.30 15.86 -2.34
C PRO A 491 17.35 17.26 -1.72
N HIS A 492 17.78 18.30 -2.45
CA HIS A 492 17.78 19.68 -1.97
C HIS A 492 16.43 20.37 -2.13
N ILE A 493 15.50 19.80 -2.91
CA ILE A 493 14.17 20.35 -3.16
C ILE A 493 13.03 19.47 -2.64
N LYS A 494 13.24 18.76 -1.53
CA LYS A 494 12.23 17.87 -0.94
C LYS A 494 10.93 18.58 -0.54
N ASN A 495 11.05 19.78 0.02
CA ASN A 495 9.88 20.55 0.46
C ASN A 495 9.21 21.25 -0.72
N ILE A 496 7.87 21.31 -0.72
CA ILE A 496 7.13 22.04 -1.75
C ILE A 496 7.50 23.54 -1.74
N SER A 497 7.59 24.14 -2.92
CA SER A 497 8.06 25.51 -3.19
C SER A 497 9.54 25.78 -2.95
N SER A 498 10.34 24.76 -2.59
CA SER A 498 11.80 24.92 -2.49
C SER A 498 12.44 25.09 -3.88
N THR A 499 13.56 25.79 -3.90
CA THR A 499 14.33 26.13 -5.10
C THR A 499 15.82 25.89 -4.86
N TYR A 500 16.54 25.41 -5.87
CA TYR A 500 17.99 25.23 -5.80
C TYR A 500 18.65 25.69 -7.11
N ASN A 501 19.72 26.48 -7.02
CA ASN A 501 20.44 26.97 -8.20
C ASN A 501 21.22 25.82 -8.84
N VAL A 502 21.12 25.66 -10.16
CA VAL A 502 21.86 24.62 -10.88
C VAL A 502 23.27 25.13 -11.16
N THR A 503 24.25 24.54 -10.49
CA THR A 503 25.68 24.90 -10.58
C THR A 503 26.47 24.00 -11.53
N GLU A 504 25.91 22.85 -11.91
CA GLU A 504 26.54 21.88 -12.79
C GLU A 504 26.40 22.25 -14.27
N GLU A 505 27.43 21.90 -15.05
CA GLU A 505 27.36 21.92 -16.52
C GLU A 505 26.42 20.80 -17.01
N ILE A 506 25.23 21.20 -17.49
CA ILE A 506 24.18 20.34 -18.06
C ILE A 506 23.45 21.14 -19.14
N SER A 507 23.43 20.65 -20.38
CA SER A 507 22.58 21.22 -21.44
C SER A 507 21.29 20.41 -21.64
N ILE A 508 20.34 20.94 -22.42
CA ILE A 508 19.14 20.19 -22.80
C ILE A 508 19.52 19.05 -23.75
N ASP A 509 20.47 19.28 -24.67
CA ASP A 509 20.95 18.24 -25.57
C ASP A 509 21.58 17.04 -24.84
N ASP A 510 22.20 17.22 -23.69
CA ASP A 510 22.73 16.09 -22.91
C ASP A 510 21.62 15.19 -22.36
N LEU A 511 20.51 15.80 -21.93
CA LEU A 511 19.35 15.10 -21.37
C LEU A 511 18.54 14.37 -22.45
N LEU A 512 18.42 14.96 -23.65
CA LEU A 512 17.75 14.38 -24.81
C LEU A 512 18.61 13.34 -25.55
N GLY A 513 19.92 13.60 -25.65
CA GLY A 513 20.89 12.84 -26.43
C GLY A 513 20.48 12.61 -27.90
N ASP A 514 20.75 11.39 -28.38
CA ASP A 514 20.65 10.93 -29.77
C ASP A 514 19.21 10.61 -30.23
N VAL A 515 18.17 10.90 -29.42
CA VAL A 515 16.75 10.69 -29.76
C VAL A 515 16.36 11.33 -31.10
N ASN A 516 15.61 10.61 -31.95
CA ASN A 516 15.17 11.06 -33.27
C ASN A 516 14.16 12.22 -33.20
N ARG A 517 14.67 13.44 -33.44
CA ARG A 517 13.89 14.69 -33.48
C ARG A 517 13.28 15.02 -34.86
N ALA A 518 13.37 14.12 -35.84
CA ALA A 518 12.70 14.22 -37.14
C ALA A 518 11.37 13.42 -37.20
N SER A 519 11.05 12.64 -36.17
CA SER A 519 9.83 11.81 -36.12
C SER A 519 8.92 12.22 -34.97
N TYR A 520 7.82 12.91 -35.29
CA TYR A 520 6.91 13.47 -34.28
C TYR A 520 5.46 13.56 -34.75
N PHE A 521 4.55 13.67 -33.78
CA PHE A 521 3.14 14.05 -33.96
C PHE A 521 2.95 15.55 -33.66
N ARG A 522 1.99 16.18 -34.32
CA ARG A 522 1.66 17.61 -34.19
C ARG A 522 0.16 17.80 -34.04
N TYR A 523 -0.27 18.59 -33.04
CA TYR A 523 -1.66 19.03 -32.90
C TYR A 523 -1.77 20.34 -32.11
N ASN A 524 -2.89 21.05 -32.22
CA ASN A 524 -3.17 22.25 -31.42
C ASN A 524 -4.03 21.89 -30.20
N GLY A 525 -3.63 22.37 -29.03
CA GLY A 525 -4.21 21.97 -27.75
C GLY A 525 -4.06 23.01 -26.63
N SER A 526 -4.13 22.53 -25.40
CA SER A 526 -4.05 23.37 -24.19
C SER A 526 -2.80 23.11 -23.37
N LEU A 527 -2.58 23.94 -22.34
CA LEU A 527 -1.78 23.53 -21.19
C LEU A 527 -2.41 22.29 -20.52
N THR A 528 -1.57 21.42 -19.99
CA THR A 528 -1.94 20.21 -19.21
C THR A 528 -2.28 20.51 -17.75
N THR A 529 -2.07 21.74 -17.29
CA THR A 529 -2.32 22.22 -15.92
C THR A 529 -3.24 23.44 -15.93
N PRO A 530 -3.91 23.78 -14.80
CA PRO A 530 -4.70 25.00 -14.68
C PRO A 530 -3.89 26.25 -15.05
N ASN A 531 -4.43 27.19 -15.84
CA ASN A 531 -5.84 27.36 -16.21
C ASN A 531 -6.27 26.65 -17.51
N CYS A 532 -5.48 25.69 -18.02
CA CYS A 532 -5.77 24.90 -19.24
C CYS A 532 -5.99 25.74 -20.51
N ASN A 533 -5.26 26.85 -20.68
CA ASN A 533 -5.37 27.74 -21.83
C ASN A 533 -5.08 27.02 -23.15
N GLU A 534 -5.98 27.14 -24.14
CA GLU A 534 -5.86 26.55 -25.47
C GLU A 534 -4.95 27.34 -26.43
N ALA A 535 -3.73 27.60 -25.97
CA ALA A 535 -2.72 28.44 -26.60
C ALA A 535 -1.51 27.64 -27.16
N VAL A 536 -1.55 26.31 -27.10
CA VAL A 536 -0.39 25.44 -27.28
C VAL A 536 -0.38 24.73 -28.63
N VAL A 537 0.73 24.85 -29.37
CA VAL A 537 1.11 23.91 -30.43
C VAL A 537 1.91 22.77 -29.79
N TRP A 538 1.34 21.57 -29.77
CA TRP A 538 1.99 20.38 -29.23
C TRP A 538 2.83 19.68 -30.30
N THR A 539 4.02 19.27 -29.91
CA THR A 539 4.88 18.36 -30.68
C THR A 539 5.28 17.20 -29.78
N ILE A 540 4.83 15.99 -30.09
CA ILE A 540 5.14 14.78 -29.31
C ILE A 540 6.09 13.92 -30.14
N PHE A 541 7.32 13.74 -29.67
CA PHE A 541 8.34 12.94 -30.36
C PHE A 541 8.04 11.45 -30.22
N LYS A 542 8.23 10.68 -31.30
CA LYS A 542 7.88 9.25 -31.33
C LYS A 542 8.92 8.36 -30.67
N GLU A 543 10.17 8.79 -30.63
CA GLU A 543 11.23 8.09 -29.91
C GLU A 543 11.36 8.65 -28.48
N SER A 544 11.48 7.72 -27.54
CA SER A 544 11.63 7.96 -26.11
C SER A 544 13.07 8.27 -25.71
N ILE A 545 13.25 9.11 -24.68
CA ILE A 545 14.51 9.22 -23.95
C ILE A 545 14.67 7.98 -23.06
N LYS A 546 15.75 7.21 -23.24
CA LYS A 546 16.08 6.07 -22.38
C LYS A 546 16.92 6.55 -21.19
N VAL A 547 16.43 6.33 -19.96
CA VAL A 547 17.04 6.80 -18.70
C VAL A 547 17.24 5.63 -17.74
N ASP A 548 18.18 5.73 -16.79
CA ASP A 548 18.35 4.73 -15.73
C ASP A 548 17.15 4.74 -14.76
N LYS A 549 16.65 3.55 -14.44
CA LYS A 549 15.41 3.37 -13.68
C LYS A 549 15.47 3.95 -12.28
N ASP A 550 16.64 3.95 -11.64
CA ASP A 550 16.80 4.47 -10.29
C ASP A 550 16.87 6.00 -10.31
N LEU A 551 17.42 6.60 -11.37
CA LEU A 551 17.36 8.06 -11.57
C LEU A 551 15.92 8.55 -11.79
N MET A 552 15.12 7.81 -12.56
CA MET A 552 13.68 8.10 -12.73
C MET A 552 12.94 8.03 -11.39
N LYS A 553 13.20 6.99 -10.58
CA LYS A 553 12.64 6.83 -9.22
C LYS A 553 13.01 7.97 -8.26
N MET A 554 14.12 8.68 -8.46
CA MET A 554 14.50 9.81 -7.60
C MET A 554 13.47 10.94 -7.63
N PHE A 555 12.69 11.10 -8.70
CA PHE A 555 11.66 12.14 -8.82
C PHE A 555 10.53 11.94 -7.79
N PRO A 556 9.69 10.88 -7.84
CA PRO A 556 8.67 10.64 -6.82
C PRO A 556 9.24 10.40 -5.41
N THR A 557 10.47 9.89 -5.27
CA THR A 557 11.11 9.72 -3.95
C THR A 557 11.39 11.04 -3.26
N ASN A 558 11.99 12.00 -3.97
CA ASN A 558 12.44 13.25 -3.36
C ASN A 558 11.38 14.34 -3.41
N ALA A 559 10.55 14.39 -4.46
CA ALA A 559 9.52 15.43 -4.58
C ALA A 559 8.41 15.32 -3.51
N GLY A 560 8.20 14.12 -2.95
CA GLY A 560 7.19 13.83 -1.92
C GLY A 560 5.81 13.47 -2.46
N TYR A 561 5.60 13.45 -3.77
CA TYR A 561 4.31 13.19 -4.42
C TYR A 561 4.44 12.37 -5.72
N ARG A 562 3.31 11.82 -6.17
CA ARG A 562 3.20 10.78 -7.20
C ARG A 562 2.02 11.07 -8.11
N ASN A 563 1.97 10.43 -9.27
CA ASN A 563 0.88 10.55 -10.26
C ASN A 563 0.62 12.02 -10.67
N VAL A 564 1.70 12.76 -10.94
CA VAL A 564 1.61 14.15 -11.38
C VAL A 564 1.33 14.23 -12.88
N PHE A 565 0.17 13.73 -13.30
CA PHE A 565 -0.29 13.82 -14.68
C PHE A 565 -1.81 14.01 -14.75
N ARG A 566 -2.28 14.81 -15.72
CA ARG A 566 -3.70 14.97 -16.02
C ARG A 566 -4.21 13.76 -16.82
N PRO A 567 -5.43 13.26 -16.57
CA PRO A 567 -6.09 12.30 -17.46
C PRO A 567 -6.23 12.84 -18.90
N VAL A 568 -6.15 11.96 -19.89
CA VAL A 568 -6.33 12.36 -21.31
C VAL A 568 -7.73 12.93 -21.56
N GLN A 569 -7.76 13.99 -22.36
CA GLN A 569 -8.93 14.76 -22.72
C GLN A 569 -9.45 14.32 -24.10
N PRO A 570 -10.74 14.53 -24.43
CA PRO A 570 -11.27 14.08 -25.71
C PRO A 570 -10.64 14.83 -26.90
N LEU A 571 -10.59 14.18 -28.06
CA LEU A 571 -9.97 14.77 -29.25
C LEU A 571 -10.86 15.84 -29.91
N HIS A 572 -12.19 15.81 -29.70
CA HIS A 572 -13.18 16.73 -30.28
C HIS A 572 -13.04 16.92 -31.81
N GLY A 573 -12.73 15.84 -32.54
CA GLY A 573 -12.57 15.88 -33.99
C GLY A 573 -11.33 16.61 -34.52
N ARG A 574 -10.42 17.07 -33.65
CA ARG A 574 -9.12 17.62 -34.06
C ARG A 574 -8.34 16.60 -34.89
N THR A 575 -7.75 17.04 -35.99
CA THR A 575 -6.81 16.22 -36.76
C THR A 575 -5.44 16.24 -36.06
N ILE A 576 -4.85 15.06 -35.89
CA ILE A 576 -3.44 14.91 -35.50
C ILE A 576 -2.63 14.77 -36.80
N LEU A 577 -1.53 15.50 -36.89
CA LEU A 577 -0.59 15.41 -38.01
C LEU A 577 0.66 14.62 -37.58
N THR A 578 1.37 14.02 -38.53
CA THR A 578 2.64 13.33 -38.33
C THR A 578 3.62 13.70 -39.45
N THR A 579 4.92 13.69 -39.13
CA THR A 579 5.96 13.74 -40.18
C THR A 579 5.82 12.55 -41.13
N THR A 580 6.17 12.77 -42.41
CA THR A 580 6.20 11.72 -43.44
C THR A 580 7.33 10.74 -43.19
N SER A 581 7.08 9.45 -43.44
CA SER A 581 8.15 8.45 -43.42
C SER A 581 9.21 8.77 -44.50
N ALA A 582 10.46 9.01 -44.09
CA ALA A 582 11.52 9.44 -44.99
C ALA A 582 11.82 8.37 -46.06
N THR A 583 11.30 8.57 -47.28
CA THR A 583 11.72 7.77 -48.44
C THR A 583 13.20 8.04 -48.70
N SER A 584 14.03 7.00 -48.48
CA SER A 584 15.48 7.05 -48.63
C SER A 584 15.91 7.71 -49.95
N HIS A 585 16.51 8.89 -49.87
CA HIS A 585 17.15 9.53 -51.03
C HIS A 585 18.38 8.72 -51.45
N PRO A 586 18.49 8.27 -52.71
CA PRO A 586 19.62 7.44 -53.16
C PRO A 586 20.86 8.30 -53.45
N GLY A 587 21.89 8.15 -52.62
CA GLY A 587 23.12 8.97 -52.66
C GLY A 587 24.44 8.19 -52.76
N GLY A 588 24.55 7.20 -53.66
CA GLY A 588 25.81 6.53 -54.04
C GLY A 588 26.47 5.63 -52.96
N THR A 589 27.29 4.63 -53.28
CA THR A 589 27.69 4.00 -54.56
C THR A 589 28.02 2.51 -54.30
N GLY A 590 27.94 1.64 -55.31
CA GLY A 590 28.63 0.32 -55.27
C GLY A 590 27.76 -0.95 -55.28
N ALA A 591 27.53 -1.49 -56.48
CA ALA A 591 27.40 -2.91 -56.83
C ALA A 591 26.77 -3.94 -55.86
N SER A 592 25.60 -4.47 -56.24
CA SER A 592 25.53 -5.79 -56.91
C SER A 592 24.11 -6.08 -57.45
N LYS A 593 24.01 -6.85 -58.54
CA LYS A 593 22.73 -7.28 -59.13
C LYS A 593 22.39 -8.70 -58.65
N MET A 594 21.17 -8.93 -58.21
CA MET A 594 20.36 -10.03 -58.75
C MET A 594 18.86 -9.79 -58.55
N LYS A 595 18.06 -9.99 -59.61
CA LYS A 595 16.60 -10.06 -59.54
C LYS A 595 16.18 -11.50 -59.30
N TRP A 596 15.05 -11.73 -58.62
CA TRP A 596 14.06 -12.73 -59.06
C TRP A 596 12.65 -12.29 -58.65
N LEU A 597 11.73 -12.27 -59.62
CA LEU A 597 10.29 -12.33 -59.36
C LEU A 597 9.89 -13.80 -59.32
N VAL A 598 9.01 -14.19 -58.40
CA VAL A 598 7.90 -15.13 -58.68
C VAL A 598 6.70 -14.68 -57.84
N ALA A 599 5.53 -14.60 -58.46
CA ALA A 599 4.24 -14.47 -57.77
C ALA A 599 3.51 -15.83 -57.82
N VAL A 600 2.66 -16.13 -56.83
CA VAL A 600 1.35 -16.80 -57.00
C VAL A 600 0.62 -16.88 -55.64
N PHE A 601 -0.71 -16.86 -55.71
CA PHE A 601 -1.66 -16.91 -54.62
C PHE A 601 -1.50 -18.13 -53.69
N ALA A 602 -1.75 -17.91 -52.39
CA ALA A 602 -2.31 -18.92 -51.49
C ALA A 602 -3.42 -18.27 -50.65
N VAL A 603 -4.61 -18.87 -50.68
CA VAL A 603 -5.78 -18.48 -49.87
C VAL A 603 -5.57 -18.95 -48.42
N CYS A 604 -6.12 -18.19 -47.46
CA CYS A 604 -6.36 -18.51 -46.04
C CYS A 604 -5.77 -19.82 -45.49
N THR A 605 -4.77 -19.72 -44.60
CA THR A 605 -4.90 -19.96 -43.15
C THR A 605 -3.53 -20.01 -42.50
N PHE A 606 -3.14 -18.95 -41.77
CA PHE A 606 -2.17 -19.06 -40.68
C PHE A 606 -2.62 -18.17 -39.54
N ALA A 607 -3.11 -18.81 -38.47
CA ALA A 607 -3.42 -18.13 -37.23
C ALA A 607 -2.11 -17.74 -36.54
N TYR A 608 -1.78 -16.45 -36.52
CA TYR A 608 -0.79 -15.92 -35.59
C TYR A 608 -1.51 -15.50 -34.32
N THR A 609 -1.22 -16.21 -33.24
CA THR A 609 -1.76 -15.97 -31.90
C THR A 609 -1.25 -14.62 -31.36
N ALA A 610 -2.11 -13.61 -31.38
CA ALA A 610 -1.86 -12.34 -30.72
C ALA A 610 -1.71 -12.57 -29.20
N HIS A 611 -0.50 -12.44 -28.67
CA HIS A 611 -0.28 -12.34 -27.24
C HIS A 611 -0.60 -10.91 -26.81
N CYS A 612 -1.86 -10.68 -26.47
CA CYS A 612 -2.27 -9.46 -25.77
C CYS A 612 -1.70 -9.48 -24.35
N ALA A 613 -0.70 -8.63 -24.07
CA ALA A 613 -0.32 -8.35 -22.69
C ALA A 613 -1.49 -7.60 -22.02
N ALA A 614 -2.02 -8.17 -20.95
CA ALA A 614 -3.09 -7.54 -20.18
C ALA A 614 -2.53 -6.38 -19.33
N ASN A 615 -3.28 -5.28 -19.23
CA ASN A 615 -2.96 -4.15 -18.36
C ASN A 615 -2.91 -4.62 -16.90
N THR A 616 -1.70 -4.82 -16.36
CA THR A 616 -1.48 -5.20 -14.97
C THR A 616 -1.50 -3.96 -14.08
N VAL A 617 -2.59 -3.76 -13.34
CA VAL A 617 -2.59 -2.82 -12.22
C VAL A 617 -1.50 -3.23 -11.23
N ALA A 618 -0.67 -2.30 -10.77
CA ALA A 618 0.36 -2.58 -9.78
C ALA A 618 -0.28 -2.83 -8.41
N TRP A 619 -0.41 -4.11 -8.02
CA TRP A 619 -1.02 -4.55 -6.77
C TRP A 619 -0.04 -5.39 -5.93
N CYS A 620 -0.36 -5.59 -4.66
CA CYS A 620 0.41 -6.43 -3.74
C CYS A 620 -0.49 -7.01 -2.63
N TYR A 621 0.09 -7.76 -1.68
CA TYR A 621 -0.56 -8.11 -0.41
C TYR A 621 0.04 -7.36 0.79
N HIS A 622 1.34 -7.07 0.76
CA HIS A 622 2.13 -6.72 1.94
C HIS A 622 2.23 -5.21 2.26
N LEU A 623 1.89 -4.30 1.33
CA LEU A 623 1.92 -2.86 1.56
C LEU A 623 0.50 -2.26 1.62
N PRO A 624 0.18 -1.41 2.61
CA PRO A 624 -1.13 -0.75 2.69
C PRO A 624 -1.52 0.11 1.49
N THR A 625 -0.57 0.47 0.61
CA THR A 625 -0.82 1.26 -0.61
C THR A 625 -1.26 0.43 -1.82
N CYS A 626 -1.09 -0.89 -1.77
CA CYS A 626 -1.43 -1.80 -2.88
C CYS A 626 -2.09 -3.12 -2.43
N ASN A 627 -2.38 -3.30 -1.14
CA ASN A 627 -3.04 -4.48 -0.61
C ASN A 627 -4.53 -4.56 -0.99
N ASP A 628 -5.14 -5.69 -0.70
CA ASP A 628 -6.53 -6.02 -1.02
C ASP A 628 -7.56 -4.96 -0.61
N THR A 629 -7.34 -4.28 0.52
CA THR A 629 -8.21 -3.19 0.99
C THR A 629 -8.19 -1.95 0.08
N THR A 630 -7.17 -1.83 -0.77
CA THR A 630 -7.01 -0.74 -1.76
C THR A 630 -7.33 -1.14 -3.19
N TRP A 631 -7.46 -2.44 -3.50
CA TRP A 631 -7.79 -2.91 -4.85
C TRP A 631 -9.08 -2.31 -5.44
N PRO A 632 -10.17 -2.09 -4.68
CA PRO A 632 -11.34 -1.36 -5.19
C PRO A 632 -11.04 0.06 -5.68
N THR A 633 -9.91 0.65 -5.26
CA THR A 633 -9.45 2.02 -5.59
C THR A 633 -8.37 2.03 -6.67
N ILE A 634 -7.48 1.03 -6.71
CA ILE A 634 -6.39 0.96 -7.72
C ILE A 634 -6.76 0.15 -8.98
N ALA A 635 -7.71 -0.77 -8.86
CA ALA A 635 -8.28 -1.58 -9.95
C ALA A 635 -9.81 -1.39 -10.00
N THR A 636 -10.22 -0.13 -10.09
CA THR A 636 -11.62 0.32 -9.93
C THR A 636 -12.64 -0.34 -10.86
N GLN A 637 -12.21 -0.88 -12.01
CA GLN A 637 -13.13 -1.40 -13.03
C GLN A 637 -13.95 -2.62 -12.56
N PHE A 638 -13.35 -3.53 -11.79
CA PHE A 638 -14.08 -4.71 -11.29
C PHE A 638 -13.83 -5.04 -9.79
N CYS A 639 -12.75 -4.55 -9.15
CA CYS A 639 -12.49 -4.87 -7.74
C CYS A 639 -13.48 -4.26 -6.73
N ASN A 640 -14.34 -3.33 -7.16
CA ASN A 640 -15.50 -2.84 -6.39
C ASN A 640 -16.83 -3.48 -6.84
N GLY A 641 -16.76 -4.68 -7.43
CA GLY A 641 -17.91 -5.45 -7.89
C GLY A 641 -18.80 -5.98 -6.77
N THR A 642 -19.93 -6.59 -7.15
CA THR A 642 -20.93 -7.17 -6.23
C THR A 642 -20.79 -8.68 -6.04
N ARG A 643 -20.08 -9.37 -6.93
CA ARG A 643 -19.80 -10.82 -6.91
C ARG A 643 -18.30 -11.07 -6.74
N GLN A 644 -17.71 -10.42 -5.74
CA GLN A 644 -16.28 -10.51 -5.46
C GLN A 644 -15.92 -11.79 -4.67
N SER A 645 -14.68 -12.24 -4.79
CA SER A 645 -14.11 -13.41 -4.13
C SER A 645 -12.78 -13.08 -3.45
N PRO A 646 -12.38 -13.78 -2.37
CA PRO A 646 -13.01 -14.97 -1.78
C PRO A 646 -14.19 -14.60 -0.87
N ILE A 647 -14.90 -15.58 -0.32
CA ILE A 647 -15.99 -15.38 0.66
C ILE A 647 -15.84 -16.28 1.89
N ASP A 648 -16.53 -15.92 2.97
CA ASP A 648 -16.84 -16.89 4.03
C ASP A 648 -18.03 -17.76 3.61
N ILE A 649 -17.82 -19.08 3.61
CA ILE A 649 -18.83 -20.07 3.31
C ILE A 649 -19.54 -20.43 4.61
N VAL A 650 -20.63 -19.71 4.89
CA VAL A 650 -21.53 -20.01 6.01
C VAL A 650 -22.36 -21.24 5.67
N THR A 651 -21.92 -22.41 6.12
CA THR A 651 -22.44 -23.74 5.72
C THR A 651 -23.94 -23.92 5.92
N GLN A 652 -24.51 -23.34 7.00
CA GLN A 652 -25.95 -23.40 7.29
C GLN A 652 -26.82 -22.62 6.27
N ASN A 653 -26.21 -21.71 5.50
CA ASN A 653 -26.87 -20.90 4.48
C ASN A 653 -26.73 -21.51 3.06
N ALA A 654 -25.93 -22.56 2.90
CA ALA A 654 -25.70 -23.20 1.60
C ALA A 654 -26.95 -23.94 1.12
N GLN A 655 -27.39 -23.66 -0.09
CA GLN A 655 -28.62 -24.23 -0.66
C GLN A 655 -28.34 -25.55 -1.38
N GLY A 656 -29.20 -26.54 -1.20
CA GLY A 656 -29.08 -27.82 -1.91
C GLY A 656 -29.44 -27.67 -3.40
N ASP A 657 -28.50 -27.98 -4.29
CA ASP A 657 -28.71 -28.12 -5.73
C ASP A 657 -28.45 -29.57 -6.17
N ALA A 658 -29.45 -30.18 -6.81
CA ALA A 658 -29.39 -31.56 -7.28
C ALA A 658 -28.62 -31.73 -8.59
N ASN A 659 -28.31 -30.63 -9.29
CA ASN A 659 -27.53 -30.64 -10.53
C ASN A 659 -26.02 -30.72 -10.27
N LEU A 660 -25.57 -30.44 -9.04
CA LEU A 660 -24.17 -30.56 -8.62
C LEU A 660 -23.77 -32.05 -8.51
N THR A 661 -23.23 -32.56 -9.61
CA THR A 661 -22.77 -33.95 -9.76
C THR A 661 -21.26 -34.08 -9.53
N ASN A 662 -20.70 -35.27 -9.70
CA ASN A 662 -19.24 -35.45 -9.63
C ASN A 662 -18.54 -34.71 -10.78
N PHE A 663 -17.29 -34.34 -10.56
CA PHE A 663 -16.37 -33.90 -11.62
C PHE A 663 -15.77 -35.08 -12.38
N ALA A 664 -15.41 -34.83 -13.63
CA ALA A 664 -14.52 -35.67 -14.43
C ALA A 664 -13.24 -34.89 -14.73
N PHE A 665 -12.12 -35.39 -14.23
CA PHE A 665 -10.78 -34.85 -14.44
C PHE A 665 -10.07 -35.66 -15.53
N THR A 666 -9.67 -34.99 -16.61
CA THR A 666 -9.02 -35.62 -17.77
C THR A 666 -7.52 -35.33 -17.72
N ASN A 667 -6.70 -36.38 -17.79
CA ASN A 667 -5.23 -36.32 -17.77
C ASN A 667 -4.60 -35.70 -16.49
N TYR A 668 -5.34 -35.57 -15.39
CA TYR A 668 -4.80 -35.07 -14.11
C TYR A 668 -3.81 -36.05 -13.46
N ASP A 669 -3.83 -37.31 -13.86
CA ASP A 669 -2.89 -38.39 -13.55
C ASP A 669 -1.59 -38.35 -14.38
N ASN A 670 -1.50 -37.45 -15.37
CA ASN A 670 -0.31 -37.30 -16.21
C ASN A 670 0.86 -36.70 -15.42
N THR A 671 1.92 -37.49 -15.20
CA THR A 671 3.15 -37.06 -14.51
C THR A 671 3.97 -36.03 -15.28
N ASP A 672 3.68 -35.83 -16.57
CA ASP A 672 4.27 -34.78 -17.42
C ASP A 672 3.35 -33.54 -17.50
N GLY A 673 2.28 -33.49 -16.70
CA GLY A 673 1.27 -32.43 -16.74
C GLY A 673 1.73 -31.11 -16.11
N LEU A 674 2.72 -31.14 -15.22
CA LEU A 674 3.27 -29.98 -14.53
C LEU A 674 4.56 -29.55 -15.23
N VAL A 675 4.62 -28.29 -15.70
CA VAL A 675 5.68 -27.85 -16.64
C VAL A 675 6.73 -26.96 -15.98
N LYS A 676 6.29 -25.90 -15.30
CA LYS A 676 7.15 -24.83 -14.79
C LYS A 676 6.62 -24.31 -13.47
N ILE A 677 7.46 -24.25 -12.44
CA ILE A 677 7.19 -23.55 -11.18
C ILE A 677 7.89 -22.18 -11.20
N GLU A 678 7.23 -21.16 -10.68
CA GLU A 678 7.67 -19.76 -10.75
C GLU A 678 7.28 -19.03 -9.47
N ASN A 679 8.22 -18.26 -8.91
CA ASN A 679 7.92 -17.26 -7.89
C ASN A 679 7.51 -15.97 -8.62
N THR A 680 6.24 -15.57 -8.48
CA THR A 680 5.69 -14.39 -9.16
C THR A 680 5.89 -13.07 -8.39
N GLY A 681 6.45 -13.13 -7.18
CA GLY A 681 6.48 -12.05 -6.20
C GLY A 681 5.16 -11.87 -5.40
N MET A 682 4.06 -12.49 -5.86
CA MET A 682 2.75 -12.48 -5.17
C MET A 682 2.22 -13.87 -4.81
N THR A 683 2.77 -14.92 -5.42
CA THR A 683 2.43 -16.34 -5.19
C THR A 683 3.50 -17.23 -5.82
N VAL A 684 3.60 -18.48 -5.38
CA VAL A 684 4.17 -19.58 -6.18
C VAL A 684 3.12 -20.03 -7.19
N LYS A 685 3.50 -20.14 -8.46
CA LYS A 685 2.61 -20.50 -9.58
C LYS A 685 3.22 -21.67 -10.36
N VAL A 686 2.40 -22.63 -10.76
CA VAL A 686 2.77 -23.77 -11.60
C VAL A 686 1.96 -23.75 -12.90
N GLY A 687 2.65 -23.68 -14.03
CA GLY A 687 2.05 -23.81 -15.36
C GLY A 687 1.77 -25.26 -15.71
N LEU A 688 0.59 -25.52 -16.29
CA LEU A 688 0.14 -26.85 -16.70
C LEU A 688 0.29 -27.06 -18.21
N LYS A 689 0.45 -28.33 -18.60
CA LYS A 689 0.52 -28.76 -20.00
C LYS A 689 -0.89 -28.77 -20.63
N SER A 690 -0.99 -28.43 -21.91
CA SER A 690 -2.26 -28.53 -22.64
C SER A 690 -2.80 -29.96 -22.66
N GLY A 691 -4.13 -30.09 -22.59
CA GLY A 691 -4.83 -31.37 -22.55
C GLY A 691 -5.20 -31.86 -21.15
N LEU A 692 -4.80 -31.18 -20.07
CA LEU A 692 -5.44 -31.34 -18.76
C LEU A 692 -6.77 -30.58 -18.77
N GLN A 693 -7.86 -31.24 -18.37
CA GLN A 693 -9.21 -30.66 -18.44
C GLN A 693 -10.09 -31.09 -17.26
N VAL A 694 -11.11 -30.29 -16.97
CA VAL A 694 -12.17 -30.60 -16.00
C VAL A 694 -13.55 -30.39 -16.61
N SER A 695 -14.49 -31.28 -16.29
CA SER A 695 -15.90 -31.20 -16.69
C SER A 695 -16.80 -31.81 -15.62
N GLY A 696 -18.13 -31.76 -15.80
CA GLY A 696 -19.09 -32.23 -14.81
C GLY A 696 -19.34 -31.21 -13.69
N GLY A 697 -19.91 -31.64 -12.58
CA GLY A 697 -20.19 -30.77 -11.43
C GLY A 697 -21.07 -29.55 -11.74
N ASN A 698 -21.95 -29.64 -12.74
CA ASN A 698 -22.75 -28.53 -13.31
C ASN A 698 -21.91 -27.35 -13.87
N LEU A 699 -20.71 -27.63 -14.41
CA LEU A 699 -20.03 -26.68 -15.30
C LEU A 699 -20.74 -26.63 -16.67
N PRO A 700 -20.82 -25.46 -17.33
CA PRO A 700 -21.56 -25.28 -18.58
C PRO A 700 -20.93 -26.01 -19.79
N GLU A 701 -19.63 -26.30 -19.73
CA GLU A 701 -18.89 -27.07 -20.73
C GLU A 701 -17.64 -27.71 -20.09
N THR A 702 -16.75 -28.28 -20.90
CA THR A 702 -15.40 -28.68 -20.48
C THR A 702 -14.52 -27.42 -20.35
N PHE A 703 -13.63 -27.41 -19.37
CA PHE A 703 -12.66 -26.34 -19.15
C PHE A 703 -11.22 -26.90 -19.26
N ASP A 704 -10.34 -26.17 -19.92
CA ASP A 704 -8.91 -26.47 -20.03
C ASP A 704 -8.17 -25.91 -18.80
N SER A 705 -7.36 -26.75 -18.15
CA SER A 705 -6.58 -26.36 -16.95
C SER A 705 -5.30 -25.64 -17.37
N LEU A 706 -5.12 -24.40 -16.91
CA LEU A 706 -4.04 -23.52 -17.37
C LEU A 706 -2.86 -23.49 -16.40
N GLN A 707 -3.15 -23.34 -15.10
CA GLN A 707 -2.17 -23.18 -14.03
C GLN A 707 -2.79 -23.52 -12.69
N PHE A 708 -1.97 -23.81 -11.69
CA PHE A 708 -2.36 -23.66 -10.29
C PHE A 708 -1.40 -22.76 -9.52
N HIS A 709 -1.90 -22.16 -8.45
CA HIS A 709 -1.12 -21.31 -7.55
C HIS A 709 -1.60 -21.51 -6.10
N LEU A 710 -0.87 -20.94 -5.13
CA LEU A 710 -1.09 -21.18 -3.71
C LEU A 710 -1.18 -19.87 -2.93
N HIS A 711 -2.10 -19.82 -1.98
CA HIS A 711 -2.24 -18.75 -1.01
C HIS A 711 -1.85 -19.28 0.37
N TRP A 712 -1.07 -18.53 1.14
CA TRP A 712 -0.60 -18.92 2.46
C TRP A 712 -0.38 -17.71 3.37
N GLY A 713 -0.40 -17.96 4.67
CA GLY A 713 -0.16 -16.94 5.70
C GLY A 713 1.32 -16.86 6.08
N ASN A 714 1.63 -17.13 7.34
CA ASN A 714 3.00 -17.24 7.85
C ASN A 714 3.14 -18.54 8.65
N GLY A 715 3.58 -19.59 7.96
CA GLY A 715 3.64 -20.96 8.48
C GLY A 715 2.29 -21.51 8.92
N VAL A 716 2.32 -22.57 9.72
CA VAL A 716 1.12 -23.16 10.36
C VAL A 716 0.48 -22.23 11.40
N SER A 717 1.23 -21.31 12.00
CA SER A 717 0.78 -20.44 13.10
C SER A 717 -0.10 -19.28 12.63
N THR A 718 0.03 -18.83 11.38
CA THR A 718 -0.78 -17.75 10.82
C THR A 718 -1.47 -18.28 9.57
N PRO A 719 -2.76 -18.66 9.64
CA PRO A 719 -3.51 -19.18 8.50
C PRO A 719 -3.65 -18.18 7.33
N GLY A 720 -3.70 -18.68 6.10
CA GLY A 720 -3.80 -17.86 4.90
C GLY A 720 -4.38 -18.54 3.67
N SER A 721 -5.34 -19.46 3.84
CA SER A 721 -6.35 -19.68 2.81
C SER A 721 -7.07 -18.38 2.46
N GLU A 722 -7.61 -18.26 1.26
CA GLU A 722 -8.37 -17.09 0.84
C GLU A 722 -9.80 -17.18 1.36
N HIS A 723 -10.46 -18.30 1.08
CA HIS A 723 -11.78 -18.65 1.59
C HIS A 723 -11.72 -19.00 3.07
N THR A 724 -12.88 -18.87 3.73
CA THR A 724 -13.13 -19.40 5.07
C THR A 724 -14.40 -20.24 5.06
N VAL A 725 -14.55 -21.12 6.05
CA VAL A 725 -15.77 -21.93 6.24
C VAL A 725 -16.27 -21.72 7.66
N ASN A 726 -17.46 -21.12 7.82
CA ASN A 726 -18.00 -20.65 9.10
C ASN A 726 -16.96 -19.81 9.90
N GLY A 727 -16.21 -18.94 9.23
CA GLY A 727 -15.13 -18.14 9.81
C GLY A 727 -13.79 -18.85 10.01
N LYS A 728 -13.68 -20.18 9.86
CA LYS A 728 -12.40 -20.89 9.91
C LYS A 728 -11.57 -20.58 8.65
N ARG A 729 -10.41 -19.96 8.82
CA ARG A 729 -9.32 -19.89 7.81
C ARG A 729 -8.39 -21.10 7.98
N TYR A 730 -7.86 -21.62 6.88
CA TYR A 730 -6.95 -22.77 6.84
C TYR A 730 -5.51 -22.31 6.58
N PRO A 731 -4.46 -23.09 6.92
CA PRO A 731 -3.07 -22.70 6.73
C PRO A 731 -2.73 -22.20 5.33
N MET A 732 -3.16 -22.92 4.30
CA MET A 732 -2.98 -22.53 2.89
C MET A 732 -4.21 -22.91 2.05
N GLU A 733 -4.29 -22.40 0.83
CA GLU A 733 -5.28 -22.82 -0.19
C GLU A 733 -4.61 -22.93 -1.56
N LEU A 734 -4.94 -23.99 -2.30
CA LEU A 734 -4.50 -24.21 -3.68
C LEU A 734 -5.64 -23.89 -4.64
N HIS A 735 -5.35 -23.11 -5.67
CA HIS A 735 -6.30 -22.71 -6.73
C HIS A 735 -5.86 -23.28 -8.07
N ILE A 736 -6.66 -24.20 -8.64
CA ILE A 736 -6.50 -24.63 -10.04
C ILE A 736 -7.39 -23.76 -10.92
N VAL A 737 -6.78 -23.04 -11.86
CA VAL A 737 -7.48 -22.10 -12.76
C VAL A 737 -7.67 -22.74 -14.12
N ASN A 738 -8.93 -22.75 -14.56
CA ASN A 738 -9.36 -23.36 -15.82
C ASN A 738 -10.16 -22.35 -16.65
N SER A 739 -10.07 -22.40 -17.97
CA SER A 739 -10.89 -21.58 -18.89
C SER A 739 -11.78 -22.47 -19.77
N LYS A 740 -12.95 -21.97 -20.19
CA LYS A 740 -13.84 -22.67 -21.13
C LYS A 740 -13.06 -23.18 -22.35
N SER A 741 -13.13 -24.48 -22.66
CA SER A 741 -12.40 -25.06 -23.80
C SER A 741 -12.83 -24.43 -25.13
N SER A 742 -14.09 -23.98 -25.25
CA SER A 742 -14.59 -23.20 -26.39
C SER A 742 -13.78 -21.92 -26.68
N LEU A 743 -13.11 -21.35 -25.68
CA LEU A 743 -12.27 -20.15 -25.81
C LEU A 743 -10.83 -20.44 -26.22
N ASN A 744 -10.43 -21.72 -26.37
CA ASN A 744 -9.12 -22.16 -26.85
C ASN A 744 -7.94 -21.49 -26.11
N GLY A 745 -8.03 -21.41 -24.77
CA GLY A 745 -7.00 -20.77 -23.93
C GLY A 745 -6.93 -19.24 -24.00
N ASN A 746 -7.85 -18.56 -24.70
CA ASN A 746 -7.85 -17.09 -24.77
C ASN A 746 -8.34 -16.46 -23.46
N THR A 747 -7.38 -16.10 -22.60
CA THR A 747 -7.65 -15.51 -21.27
C THR A 747 -8.36 -14.16 -21.35
N THR A 748 -8.11 -13.33 -22.37
CA THR A 748 -8.80 -12.05 -22.57
C THR A 748 -10.30 -12.22 -22.81
N LEU A 749 -10.70 -13.24 -23.58
CA LEU A 749 -12.11 -13.58 -23.74
C LEU A 749 -12.68 -14.21 -22.46
N ALA A 750 -11.90 -15.05 -21.77
CA ALA A 750 -12.34 -15.72 -20.55
C ALA A 750 -12.62 -14.75 -19.38
N VAL A 751 -11.89 -13.64 -19.25
CA VAL A 751 -12.17 -12.61 -18.23
C VAL A 751 -13.27 -11.61 -18.63
N ALA A 752 -13.78 -11.69 -19.87
CA ALA A 752 -14.88 -10.88 -20.38
C ALA A 752 -16.24 -11.63 -20.35
N ASP A 753 -16.22 -12.96 -20.33
CA ASP A 753 -17.37 -13.83 -20.08
C ASP A 753 -17.58 -13.99 -18.57
N SER A 754 -18.80 -13.75 -18.07
CA SER A 754 -19.13 -13.87 -16.64
C SER A 754 -18.99 -15.28 -16.06
N GLU A 755 -18.86 -16.30 -16.92
CA GLU A 755 -18.62 -17.69 -16.57
C GLU A 755 -17.40 -18.26 -17.32
N GLY A 756 -16.54 -17.41 -17.89
CA GLY A 756 -15.44 -17.82 -18.76
C GLY A 756 -14.33 -18.61 -18.08
N LEU A 757 -14.24 -18.53 -16.75
CA LEU A 757 -13.28 -19.24 -15.91
C LEU A 757 -13.98 -20.14 -14.88
N ALA A 758 -13.34 -21.27 -14.56
CA ALA A 758 -13.70 -22.11 -13.43
C ALA A 758 -12.48 -22.26 -12.50
N ALA A 759 -12.65 -21.95 -11.23
CA ALA A 759 -11.61 -22.06 -10.22
C ALA A 759 -11.95 -23.18 -9.22
N LEU A 760 -10.97 -24.06 -8.98
CA LEU A 760 -11.07 -25.15 -8.02
C LEU A 760 -10.20 -24.82 -6.81
N GLY A 761 -10.85 -24.52 -5.68
CA GLY A 761 -10.21 -24.20 -4.40
C GLY A 761 -10.12 -25.41 -3.48
N PHE A 762 -8.91 -25.72 -3.03
CA PHE A 762 -8.61 -26.80 -2.10
C PHE A 762 -7.92 -26.24 -0.85
N PHE A 763 -8.54 -26.37 0.31
CA PHE A 763 -7.89 -26.04 1.57
C PHE A 763 -6.77 -27.03 1.88
N ILE A 764 -5.66 -26.52 2.39
CA ILE A 764 -4.52 -27.31 2.86
C ILE A 764 -4.41 -27.10 4.36
N GLU A 765 -4.38 -28.19 5.13
CA GLU A 765 -4.18 -28.14 6.58
C GLU A 765 -3.20 -29.19 7.10
N GLU A 766 -2.73 -28.96 8.32
CA GLU A 766 -1.73 -29.79 8.98
C GLU A 766 -2.25 -31.22 9.23
N MET A 767 -1.35 -32.19 9.05
CA MET A 767 -1.53 -33.57 9.48
C MET A 767 -1.39 -33.71 11.00
N SER A 768 -2.49 -34.09 11.66
CA SER A 768 -2.48 -34.40 13.08
C SER A 768 -1.82 -35.76 13.37
N GLY A 769 -0.66 -35.75 14.00
CA GLY A 769 0.00 -36.95 14.53
C GLY A 769 1.21 -37.43 13.71
N ASN A 770 1.84 -38.50 14.18
CA ASN A 770 3.12 -39.01 13.65
C ASN A 770 2.93 -39.85 12.35
N ALA A 771 2.18 -39.29 11.40
CA ALA A 771 1.68 -40.00 10.22
C ALA A 771 2.72 -40.07 9.09
N THR A 772 3.28 -41.26 8.88
CA THR A 772 4.25 -41.57 7.82
C THR A 772 3.66 -41.58 6.40
N ASN A 773 2.42 -41.13 6.21
CA ASN A 773 1.71 -41.13 4.92
C ASN A 773 1.65 -39.70 4.33
N MET A 774 2.81 -39.05 4.26
CA MET A 774 2.99 -37.81 3.52
C MET A 774 2.77 -38.10 2.01
N PRO A 775 1.99 -37.29 1.27
CA PRO A 775 1.97 -37.41 -0.18
C PRO A 775 3.34 -36.99 -0.72
N ALA A 776 4.08 -37.94 -1.31
CA ALA A 776 5.43 -37.69 -1.83
C ALA A 776 5.46 -36.56 -2.90
N SER A 777 4.33 -36.35 -3.58
CA SER A 777 4.07 -35.23 -4.49
C SER A 777 4.33 -33.85 -3.88
N TRP A 778 3.95 -33.61 -2.63
CA TRP A 778 4.16 -32.31 -1.97
C TRP A 778 5.62 -32.07 -1.59
N HIS A 779 6.38 -33.12 -1.26
CA HIS A 779 7.83 -33.03 -1.13
C HIS A 779 8.50 -32.73 -2.48
N ASN A 780 8.10 -33.44 -3.55
CA ASN A 780 8.62 -33.22 -4.89
C ASN A 780 8.31 -31.80 -5.40
N LEU A 781 7.14 -31.24 -5.08
CA LEU A 781 6.79 -29.86 -5.41
C LEU A 781 7.64 -28.86 -4.60
N THR A 782 7.70 -29.01 -3.28
CA THR A 782 8.43 -28.07 -2.40
C THR A 782 9.95 -28.12 -2.56
N SER A 783 10.53 -29.21 -3.08
CA SER A 783 11.97 -29.27 -3.36
C SER A 783 12.46 -28.20 -4.35
N TYR A 784 11.56 -27.67 -5.18
CA TYR A 784 11.89 -26.59 -6.11
C TYR A 784 11.93 -25.19 -5.49
N LEU A 785 11.36 -24.98 -4.29
CA LEU A 785 11.26 -23.63 -3.68
C LEU A 785 12.63 -22.98 -3.46
N ALA A 786 13.64 -23.78 -3.09
CA ALA A 786 15.02 -23.31 -2.93
C ALA A 786 15.70 -22.89 -4.25
N SER A 787 15.13 -23.26 -5.40
CA SER A 787 15.54 -22.80 -6.74
C SER A 787 14.72 -21.64 -7.27
N ILE A 788 13.69 -21.18 -6.53
CA ILE A 788 12.88 -20.01 -6.86
C ILE A 788 12.74 -18.98 -5.71
N PRO A 789 13.81 -18.65 -4.96
CA PRO A 789 13.73 -17.78 -3.79
C PRO A 789 13.26 -16.35 -4.11
N HIS A 790 13.38 -15.86 -5.35
CA HIS A 790 13.13 -14.46 -5.72
C HIS A 790 12.07 -14.31 -6.83
N GLN A 791 11.46 -13.13 -6.95
CA GLN A 791 10.49 -12.80 -7.99
C GLN A 791 11.09 -12.97 -9.39
N GLY A 792 10.35 -13.65 -10.26
CA GLY A 792 10.78 -13.98 -11.62
C GLY A 792 11.64 -15.24 -11.71
N ASP A 793 12.18 -15.75 -10.58
CA ASP A 793 12.87 -17.03 -10.57
C ASP A 793 11.89 -18.15 -10.98
N SER A 794 12.39 -19.09 -11.77
CA SER A 794 11.61 -20.24 -12.17
C SER A 794 12.43 -21.48 -12.48
N ALA A 795 11.81 -22.64 -12.26
CA ALA A 795 12.39 -23.95 -12.53
C ALA A 795 11.42 -24.78 -13.40
N SER A 796 11.99 -25.65 -14.25
CA SER A 796 11.20 -26.66 -14.96
C SER A 796 10.95 -27.85 -14.03
N ILE A 797 9.71 -28.31 -13.96
CA ILE A 797 9.34 -29.49 -13.17
C ILE A 797 9.69 -30.73 -14.00
N ALA A 798 10.34 -31.71 -13.37
CA ALA A 798 10.65 -32.98 -14.00
C ALA A 798 9.47 -33.95 -13.86
N PRO A 799 9.22 -34.84 -14.85
CA PRO A 799 8.28 -35.93 -14.72
C PRO A 799 8.49 -36.75 -13.45
N GLY A 800 7.42 -36.96 -12.67
CA GLY A 800 7.50 -37.80 -11.47
C GLY A 800 6.31 -37.73 -10.51
N PHE A 801 5.43 -36.74 -10.64
CA PHE A 801 4.17 -36.65 -9.90
C PHE A 801 3.13 -35.87 -10.71
N SER A 802 1.86 -36.13 -10.45
CA SER A 802 0.72 -35.59 -11.20
C SER A 802 -0.11 -34.60 -10.38
N LEU A 803 -1.11 -33.98 -11.01
CA LEU A 803 -2.02 -33.06 -10.33
C LEU A 803 -2.97 -33.83 -9.39
N ASN A 804 -3.37 -35.05 -9.76
CA ASN A 804 -4.08 -35.99 -8.90
C ASN A 804 -3.29 -36.34 -7.63
N ASP A 805 -1.96 -36.49 -7.72
CA ASP A 805 -1.13 -36.79 -6.55
C ASP A 805 -1.03 -35.61 -5.56
N LEU A 806 -1.23 -34.37 -6.02
CA LEU A 806 -1.26 -33.18 -5.15
C LEU A 806 -2.60 -33.03 -4.41
N ILE A 807 -3.73 -33.39 -5.05
CA ILE A 807 -5.07 -33.32 -4.45
C ILE A 807 -5.52 -34.64 -3.81
N ALA A 808 -4.62 -35.63 -3.71
CA ALA A 808 -4.91 -36.94 -3.14
C ALA A 808 -5.40 -36.85 -1.69
N GLY A 809 -6.47 -37.59 -1.38
CA GLY A 809 -7.11 -37.61 -0.06
C GLY A 809 -8.33 -36.69 0.09
N VAL A 810 -8.66 -35.88 -0.91
CA VAL A 810 -9.87 -35.03 -0.94
C VAL A 810 -11.04 -35.74 -1.61
N ASP A 811 -12.20 -35.83 -0.95
CA ASP A 811 -13.45 -36.22 -1.60
C ASP A 811 -13.96 -35.14 -2.58
N THR A 812 -13.63 -35.31 -3.86
CA THR A 812 -14.06 -34.39 -4.94
C THR A 812 -15.54 -34.51 -5.32
N SER A 813 -16.34 -35.36 -4.66
CA SER A 813 -17.81 -35.35 -4.80
C SER A 813 -18.49 -34.31 -3.90
N GLN A 814 -17.77 -33.76 -2.91
CA GLN A 814 -18.33 -32.86 -1.90
C GLN A 814 -17.72 -31.46 -1.95
N TYR A 815 -18.53 -30.48 -2.35
CA TYR A 815 -18.04 -29.12 -2.57
C TYR A 815 -19.14 -28.05 -2.41
N TYR A 816 -18.70 -26.79 -2.34
CA TYR A 816 -19.53 -25.60 -2.43
C TYR A 816 -19.36 -24.96 -3.80
N ARG A 817 -20.43 -24.36 -4.34
CA ARG A 817 -20.48 -23.71 -5.65
C ARG A 817 -21.08 -22.31 -5.52
N TYR A 818 -20.41 -21.31 -6.07
CA TYR A 818 -20.94 -19.96 -6.25
C TYR A 818 -20.35 -19.27 -7.48
N LEU A 819 -20.96 -18.17 -7.93
CA LEU A 819 -20.42 -17.28 -8.97
C LEU A 819 -19.67 -16.13 -8.31
N GLY A 820 -18.43 -15.90 -8.72
CA GLY A 820 -17.54 -14.94 -8.09
C GLY A 820 -16.55 -14.28 -9.05
N SER A 821 -15.42 -13.84 -8.51
CA SER A 821 -14.39 -13.10 -9.23
C SER A 821 -13.03 -13.78 -9.19
N LEU A 822 -12.10 -13.25 -9.98
CA LEU A 822 -10.68 -13.38 -9.66
C LEU A 822 -10.43 -12.80 -8.25
N THR A 823 -9.59 -13.48 -7.47
CA THR A 823 -9.17 -13.07 -6.12
C THR A 823 -7.95 -12.14 -6.13
N THR A 824 -7.56 -11.66 -7.31
CA THR A 824 -6.47 -10.69 -7.53
C THR A 824 -6.89 -9.69 -8.61
N PRO A 825 -6.33 -8.46 -8.63
CA PRO A 825 -6.62 -7.47 -9.66
C PRO A 825 -6.35 -8.00 -11.07
N ASN A 826 -7.23 -7.76 -12.04
CA ASN A 826 -8.30 -6.74 -12.03
C ASN A 826 -9.63 -7.15 -11.38
N CYS A 827 -9.71 -8.30 -10.70
CA CYS A 827 -10.89 -8.82 -9.98
C CYS A 827 -12.16 -9.04 -10.82
N ASN A 828 -11.99 -9.43 -12.10
CA ASN A 828 -13.10 -9.71 -13.02
C ASN A 828 -14.09 -10.73 -12.43
N GLU A 829 -15.39 -10.40 -12.44
CA GLU A 829 -16.50 -11.29 -12.04
C GLU A 829 -16.82 -12.33 -13.13
N ALA A 830 -15.85 -13.21 -13.38
CA ALA A 830 -15.81 -14.15 -14.50
C ALA A 830 -15.70 -15.63 -14.06
N VAL A 831 -15.80 -15.91 -12.75
CA VAL A 831 -15.33 -17.17 -12.17
C VAL A 831 -16.46 -17.99 -11.56
N ILE A 832 -16.65 -19.21 -12.07
CA ILE A 832 -17.41 -20.26 -11.40
C ILE A 832 -16.50 -20.89 -10.32
N TRP A 833 -16.76 -20.59 -9.06
CA TRP A 833 -15.98 -21.13 -7.94
C TRP A 833 -16.50 -22.49 -7.49
N THR A 834 -15.57 -23.41 -7.25
CA THR A 834 -15.81 -24.71 -6.60
C THR A 834 -14.82 -24.85 -5.45
N VAL A 835 -15.32 -24.89 -4.21
CA VAL A 835 -14.47 -25.03 -3.01
C VAL A 835 -14.78 -26.38 -2.36
N PHE A 836 -13.80 -27.28 -2.31
CA PHE A 836 -13.98 -28.63 -1.78
C PHE A 836 -14.09 -28.64 -0.25
N LYS A 837 -14.90 -29.57 0.30
CA LYS A 837 -15.15 -29.66 1.75
C LYS A 837 -14.01 -30.34 2.49
N ASP A 838 -13.45 -31.38 1.88
CA ASP A 838 -12.28 -32.09 2.39
C ASP A 838 -10.99 -31.31 2.08
N THR A 839 -10.00 -31.49 2.95
CA THR A 839 -8.73 -30.76 2.92
C THR A 839 -7.59 -31.63 2.42
N ILE A 840 -6.66 -31.03 1.68
CA ILE A 840 -5.33 -31.62 1.44
C ILE A 840 -4.56 -31.61 2.76
N LYS A 841 -3.90 -32.73 3.06
CA LYS A 841 -3.20 -32.97 4.32
C LYS A 841 -1.69 -33.02 4.10
N VAL A 842 -0.96 -32.09 4.73
CA VAL A 842 0.51 -31.98 4.63
C VAL A 842 1.15 -31.76 6.01
N SER A 843 2.47 -31.90 6.13
CA SER A 843 3.18 -31.60 7.39
C SER A 843 3.36 -30.10 7.62
N SER A 844 3.59 -29.73 8.89
CA SER A 844 4.01 -28.37 9.29
C SER A 844 5.17 -27.84 8.47
N ASP A 845 6.18 -28.68 8.21
CA ASP A 845 7.41 -28.29 7.56
C ASP A 845 7.16 -27.90 6.09
N ILE A 846 6.28 -28.63 5.40
CA ILE A 846 5.87 -28.31 4.01
C ILE A 846 5.16 -26.96 3.96
N ILE A 847 4.26 -26.67 4.91
CA ILE A 847 3.56 -25.37 5.00
C ILE A 847 4.56 -24.25 5.30
N ASN A 848 5.46 -24.46 6.26
CA ASN A 848 6.43 -23.47 6.71
C ASN A 848 7.46 -23.10 5.63
N LEU A 849 7.80 -24.03 4.71
CA LEU A 849 8.74 -23.76 3.61
C LEU A 849 8.29 -22.58 2.72
N PHE A 850 7.00 -22.45 2.43
CA PHE A 850 6.49 -21.33 1.61
C PHE A 850 6.75 -19.97 2.28
N SER A 851 6.55 -19.87 3.60
CA SER A 851 6.84 -18.65 4.38
C SER A 851 8.31 -18.41 4.74
N THR A 852 9.21 -19.39 4.52
CA THR A 852 10.63 -19.31 4.95
C THR A 852 11.64 -19.46 3.82
N THR A 853 11.20 -19.78 2.59
CA THR A 853 12.09 -20.03 1.44
C THR A 853 11.93 -19.01 0.32
N VAL A 854 10.70 -18.60 0.00
CA VAL A 854 10.43 -17.64 -1.08
C VAL A 854 10.24 -16.22 -0.56
N ARG A 855 10.80 -15.24 -1.27
CA ARG A 855 10.76 -13.80 -0.99
C ARG A 855 9.95 -13.06 -2.04
N ILE A 856 9.50 -11.87 -1.66
CA ILE A 856 8.58 -11.02 -2.45
C ILE A 856 9.23 -10.45 -3.71
N ASP A 857 10.52 -10.13 -3.66
CA ASP A 857 11.29 -9.61 -4.80
C ASP A 857 12.68 -10.25 -4.81
N ASN A 858 13.64 -9.79 -4.02
CA ASN A 858 15.02 -10.26 -4.05
C ASN A 858 15.54 -10.73 -2.68
N ALA A 859 16.83 -11.03 -2.57
CA ALA A 859 17.46 -11.61 -1.38
C ALA A 859 17.33 -10.74 -0.10
N THR A 860 17.18 -9.42 -0.23
CA THR A 860 16.96 -8.51 0.91
C THR A 860 15.48 -8.22 1.16
N SER A 861 14.59 -8.56 0.22
CA SER A 861 13.15 -8.37 0.36
C SER A 861 12.56 -9.31 1.43
N PRO A 862 11.43 -8.95 2.07
CA PRO A 862 10.79 -9.83 3.03
C PRO A 862 10.44 -11.20 2.43
N PHE A 863 10.34 -12.21 3.29
CA PHE A 863 9.70 -13.47 2.91
C PHE A 863 8.28 -13.22 2.46
N MET A 864 7.83 -14.01 1.48
CA MET A 864 6.48 -13.94 0.96
C MET A 864 5.55 -14.59 1.97
N VAL A 865 4.79 -13.76 2.70
CA VAL A 865 3.85 -14.18 3.74
C VAL A 865 2.55 -13.39 3.62
N ASN A 866 1.45 -13.99 4.08
CA ASN A 866 0.10 -13.41 4.03
C ASN A 866 -0.32 -13.02 2.60
N VAL A 867 -0.10 -13.93 1.65
CA VAL A 867 -0.43 -13.72 0.24
C VAL A 867 -1.87 -14.15 -0.08
N TYR A 868 -2.83 -13.54 0.62
CA TYR A 868 -4.27 -13.82 0.46
C TYR A 868 -5.11 -12.53 0.59
N ARG A 869 -6.23 -12.49 -0.12
CA ARG A 869 -7.25 -11.44 -0.07
C ARG A 869 -8.17 -11.68 1.14
N ASN A 870 -8.62 -10.63 1.80
CA ASN A 870 -9.67 -10.76 2.81
C ASN A 870 -11.00 -11.16 2.19
N VAL A 871 -11.88 -11.76 3.00
CA VAL A 871 -13.21 -12.19 2.56
C VAL A 871 -14.07 -11.00 2.12
N GLN A 872 -14.76 -11.19 1.00
CA GLN A 872 -15.63 -10.23 0.35
C GLN A 872 -17.09 -10.47 0.79
N PRO A 873 -18.04 -9.57 0.46
CA PRO A 873 -19.45 -9.74 0.83
C PRO A 873 -20.02 -11.08 0.38
N ALA A 874 -20.77 -11.74 1.28
CA ALA A 874 -21.27 -13.09 1.09
C ALA A 874 -22.12 -13.24 -0.19
N GLN A 875 -21.86 -14.31 -0.94
CA GLN A 875 -22.60 -14.68 -2.15
C GLN A 875 -23.58 -15.84 -1.88
N PRO A 876 -24.60 -16.05 -2.73
CA PRO A 876 -25.41 -17.25 -2.70
C PRO A 876 -24.55 -18.50 -2.98
N VAL A 877 -24.41 -19.37 -1.98
CA VAL A 877 -23.67 -20.64 -2.10
C VAL A 877 -24.65 -21.79 -2.29
N THR A 878 -24.32 -22.70 -3.20
CA THR A 878 -24.98 -23.99 -3.40
C THR A 878 -24.06 -25.16 -3.03
N THR A 879 -24.64 -26.30 -2.70
CA THR A 879 -23.93 -27.56 -2.42
C THR A 879 -24.83 -28.75 -2.78
N GLN A 880 -24.28 -29.96 -2.84
CA GLN A 880 -25.03 -31.17 -3.19
C GLN A 880 -26.22 -31.38 -2.25
N VAL A 881 -27.38 -31.76 -2.79
CA VAL A 881 -28.54 -32.17 -1.96
C VAL A 881 -28.17 -33.44 -1.17
N THR A 882 -28.08 -33.32 0.15
CA THR A 882 -27.93 -34.48 1.03
C THR A 882 -29.22 -35.31 1.00
N THR A 883 -29.19 -36.46 0.32
CA THR A 883 -30.25 -37.46 0.40
C THR A 883 -30.25 -38.08 1.80
N THR A 884 -31.01 -37.48 2.70
CA THR A 884 -31.27 -38.03 4.02
C THR A 884 -32.20 -39.24 3.91
N THR A 885 -31.63 -40.40 3.57
CA THR A 885 -32.25 -41.71 3.81
C THR A 885 -32.27 -41.98 5.32
N THR A 886 -33.14 -41.29 6.04
CA THR A 886 -33.47 -41.58 7.43
C THR A 886 -34.68 -42.51 7.49
N ALA A 887 -34.45 -43.71 8.04
CA ALA A 887 -35.52 -44.66 8.34
C ALA A 887 -36.47 -44.05 9.41
N PRO A 888 -37.78 -44.36 9.38
CA PRO A 888 -38.75 -43.71 10.24
C PRO A 888 -38.67 -44.21 11.69
N THR A 889 -38.11 -43.41 12.59
CA THR A 889 -38.30 -43.55 14.04
C THR A 889 -39.40 -42.61 14.52
N THR A 890 -40.53 -43.19 14.92
CA THR A 890 -41.67 -42.52 15.53
C THR A 890 -41.38 -42.08 16.97
N THR A 891 -41.53 -40.79 17.27
CA THR A 891 -41.97 -40.33 18.61
C THR A 891 -42.73 -39.02 18.51
N SER A 892 -43.86 -38.94 19.22
CA SER A 892 -44.76 -37.78 19.24
C SER A 892 -44.38 -36.78 20.32
N SER A 893 -44.42 -35.49 20.01
CA SER A 893 -44.84 -34.45 20.96
C SER A 893 -45.38 -33.26 20.18
N ALA A 894 -46.54 -32.76 20.57
CA ALA A 894 -47.26 -31.73 19.82
C ALA A 894 -47.40 -30.43 20.64
N THR A 895 -47.01 -29.31 20.06
CA THR A 895 -47.58 -27.99 20.36
C THR A 895 -47.71 -27.20 19.07
N LYS A 896 -48.96 -26.95 18.65
CA LYS A 896 -49.27 -26.08 17.51
C LYS A 896 -49.20 -24.62 17.95
N THR A 897 -48.60 -23.76 17.14
CA THR A 897 -49.21 -22.45 16.86
C THR A 897 -49.01 -22.11 15.39
N CYS A 898 -50.10 -22.06 14.62
CA CYS A 898 -50.08 -21.62 13.23
C CYS A 898 -50.20 -20.10 13.16
N TYR A 899 -49.48 -19.47 12.23
CA TYR A 899 -50.06 -18.40 11.42
C TYR A 899 -49.80 -18.69 9.95
N SER A 900 -50.88 -18.81 9.20
CA SER A 900 -50.90 -19.07 7.76
C SER A 900 -51.06 -17.75 7.00
N LEU A 901 -50.27 -17.55 5.95
CA LEU A 901 -50.65 -16.69 4.83
C LEU A 901 -50.58 -17.52 3.55
N GLY A 902 -51.74 -17.78 2.96
CA GLY A 902 -51.87 -18.55 1.73
C GLY A 902 -51.77 -17.66 0.49
N LEU A 903 -51.13 -18.22 -0.53
CA LEU A 903 -51.48 -18.14 -1.95
C LEU A 903 -52.59 -17.17 -2.36
N MET A 904 -52.31 -16.33 -3.37
CA MET A 904 -53.08 -16.37 -4.62
C MET A 904 -52.17 -16.09 -5.82
N ALA A 905 -52.49 -16.72 -6.95
CA ALA A 905 -51.79 -16.55 -8.22
C ALA A 905 -52.81 -16.35 -9.37
N LEU A 906 -52.37 -15.63 -10.41
CA LEU A 906 -52.92 -15.55 -11.77
C LEU A 906 -54.37 -15.08 -12.00
N GLY A 907 -54.55 -14.23 -13.00
CA GLY A 907 -55.87 -13.77 -13.49
C GLY A 907 -55.78 -12.87 -14.72
N LEU A 908 -55.61 -13.46 -15.89
CA LEU A 908 -55.41 -12.82 -17.21
C LEU A 908 -56.48 -11.78 -17.64
N ALA A 909 -55.98 -10.64 -18.13
CA ALA A 909 -56.28 -10.02 -19.45
C ALA A 909 -57.62 -9.32 -19.78
N LEU A 910 -57.46 -8.25 -20.59
CA LEU A 910 -58.42 -7.63 -21.53
C LEU A 910 -59.64 -6.83 -21.00
N ARG A 911 -59.51 -5.49 -20.95
CA ARG A 911 -60.06 -4.56 -21.99
C ARG A 911 -59.89 -3.07 -21.61
N ARG A 912 -59.68 -2.24 -22.65
CA ARG A 912 -60.16 -0.84 -22.88
C ARG A 912 -60.73 -0.08 -21.66
N ASN A 913 -60.31 1.15 -21.36
CA ASN A 913 -59.65 2.19 -22.17
C ASN A 913 -58.45 2.83 -21.44
#